data_AF-A0A5M3XBT9-F1
#
_entry.id   AF-A0A5M3XBT9-F1
#
_cell.length_a   1.000
_cell.length_b   1.000
_cell.length_c   1.000
_cell.angle_alpha   90.00
_cell.angle_beta   90.00
_cell.angle_gamma   90.00
#
_symmetry.space_group_name_H-M   'P 1'
#
loop_
_entity.id
_entity.type
_entity.pdbx_description
1 polymer ?
#
loop_
_entity_poly.entity_id
_entity_poly.type
_entity_poly.pdbx_seq_one_letter_code
_entity_poly.pdbx_strand_id
1 'polypeptide(L)'
;MLRRLRVVNISSLFTIHRARRKGRGAPATAAFRVVAVGMAAAAMVAVAAVPAAAVPSGYSVGGTDVSNHSGTIDWGQTAAKGVKFGWAKATEGLDFVDAQFNANYHGAKANGVYIGAYAFGRPDKGVGTGKAQADFLIDHAQYVNDGKTLPLQLDIEWPWWTTSAPIYPCYGLTPSQMVTWIRDFVNEVKVRTGREAAIYTNANWWNQCTGSNTSFSANPLEVANYSGSPGALPAGWSRFTAWQYAGSSSTLPGSPTVFNGSAGDLAAFARGSGVSTTPALSGSPAVVHEGFVSMFTRNAADGHIQETYLPGIGSPWYSQDISADAGTPASATKPVAVVHEGYTSVFTINASNGHLQETYLPRVGAAWVTQDLSVGAGTPAAANVTPAVVVHEGYTSVFTINASNGHLQETYLPRLGAAWVTQDISAGTGTPAATGAPAAVYHDGFTSIFTINASNGRLQETYLPRVGAAWVTQDLSSGAGTPAATGAPAAVYHDGFTSIFTINASNGRLQETYLSKIGAAWATQDVSAGGPAATGAPVAVYHDGFTSVFTINASNGRLQETYLSKIGAAWVTQDLSAGAGTPAAAGTPAAVYHDGYTSVFTINASNKHLQETFLSKIGAAWVTQDLSGAGTPPATP
;
A
#
# COMPACT_ATOMS: atom_id res chain seq x y z
N MET A 1 40.54 -5.16 -51.32
CA MET A 1 41.48 -6.17 -50.77
C MET A 1 40.92 -6.57 -49.40
N LEU A 2 40.04 -7.57 -49.20
CA LEU A 2 39.98 -8.99 -49.58
C LEU A 2 41.14 -9.84 -49.04
N ARG A 3 40.75 -10.79 -48.16
CA ARG A 3 41.43 -12.03 -47.67
C ARG A 3 42.28 -11.85 -46.40
N ARG A 4 42.28 -12.76 -45.41
CA ARG A 4 41.65 -14.08 -45.23
C ARG A 4 41.83 -14.52 -43.76
N LEU A 5 40.86 -15.30 -43.25
CA LEU A 5 41.01 -16.21 -42.12
C LEU A 5 42.23 -17.15 -42.27
N ARG A 6 42.80 -17.59 -41.14
CA ARG A 6 43.06 -19.03 -40.90
C ARG A 6 43.18 -19.37 -39.42
N VAL A 7 42.26 -20.22 -38.99
CA VAL A 7 42.34 -21.11 -37.83
C VAL A 7 43.40 -22.19 -38.11
N VAL A 8 44.20 -22.56 -37.11
CA VAL A 8 44.78 -23.91 -36.99
C VAL A 8 44.71 -24.33 -35.53
N ASN A 9 44.09 -25.50 -35.33
CA ASN A 9 43.94 -26.26 -34.12
C ASN A 9 44.92 -27.45 -34.21
N ILE A 10 45.78 -27.69 -33.22
CA ILE A 10 46.44 -29.00 -33.02
C ILE A 10 46.59 -29.26 -31.52
N SER A 11 45.82 -30.26 -31.05
CA SER A 11 46.03 -31.00 -29.82
C SER A 11 47.27 -31.91 -29.95
N SER A 12 48.03 -32.13 -28.88
CA SER A 12 48.42 -33.48 -28.39
C SER A 12 49.59 -33.52 -27.39
N LEU A 13 49.29 -34.15 -26.25
CA LEU A 13 50.03 -35.21 -25.53
C LEU A 13 51.38 -34.99 -24.78
N PHE A 14 51.26 -35.17 -23.45
CA PHE A 14 51.96 -36.11 -22.54
C PHE A 14 53.44 -35.96 -22.09
N THR A 15 53.57 -35.89 -20.75
CA THR A 15 54.47 -36.64 -19.84
C THR A 15 55.81 -36.04 -19.37
N ILE A 16 55.76 -35.60 -18.09
CA ILE A 16 56.62 -35.92 -16.93
C ILE A 16 58.07 -36.32 -17.21
N HIS A 17 59.03 -35.61 -16.59
CA HIS A 17 60.27 -36.18 -16.06
C HIS A 17 60.62 -35.58 -14.69
N ARG A 18 61.04 -36.47 -13.78
CA ARG A 18 61.35 -36.29 -12.36
C ARG A 18 62.86 -36.42 -12.17
N ALA A 19 63.53 -35.55 -11.39
CA ALA A 19 64.80 -35.85 -10.69
C ALA A 19 65.15 -34.72 -9.71
N ARG A 20 65.15 -34.93 -8.37
CA ARG A 20 66.14 -35.59 -7.48
C ARG A 20 67.37 -34.74 -7.13
N ARG A 21 67.62 -34.60 -5.81
CA ARG A 21 68.88 -34.74 -5.02
C ARG A 21 68.74 -33.93 -3.71
N LYS A 22 69.35 -34.22 -2.55
CA LYS A 22 70.21 -35.26 -1.93
C LYS A 22 70.34 -34.80 -0.45
N GLY A 23 70.29 -35.65 0.57
CA GLY A 23 71.47 -36.28 1.22
C GLY A 23 71.21 -36.34 2.75
N ARG A 24 71.28 -37.52 3.39
CA ARG A 24 72.42 -38.14 4.15
C ARG A 24 72.64 -37.49 5.54
N GLY A 25 72.79 -38.18 6.68
CA GLY A 25 72.87 -39.59 7.13
C GLY A 25 73.07 -39.59 8.68
N ALA A 26 72.42 -40.49 9.45
CA ALA A 26 72.96 -41.73 10.09
C ALA A 26 73.70 -41.50 11.46
N PRO A 27 73.90 -42.51 12.35
CA PRO A 27 72.99 -42.76 13.50
C PRO A 27 73.64 -43.08 14.88
N ALA A 28 72.77 -43.13 15.90
CA ALA A 28 72.77 -43.96 17.13
C ALA A 28 73.82 -43.82 18.26
N THR A 29 73.34 -43.62 19.50
CA THR A 29 73.54 -44.51 20.68
C THR A 29 72.62 -44.09 21.84
N ALA A 30 72.17 -45.07 22.62
CA ALA A 30 71.05 -45.01 23.56
C ALA A 30 71.49 -44.88 25.03
N ALA A 31 70.62 -44.31 25.89
CA ALA A 31 70.25 -44.88 27.21
C ALA A 31 69.17 -44.06 27.96
N PHE A 32 67.99 -44.68 28.12
CA PHE A 32 67.09 -44.77 29.29
C PHE A 32 66.77 -43.52 30.17
N ARG A 33 65.48 -43.14 30.25
CA ARG A 33 64.48 -43.59 31.28
C ARG A 33 63.09 -42.91 31.15
N VAL A 34 62.03 -43.74 31.13
CA VAL A 34 60.76 -43.69 31.95
C VAL A 34 59.82 -42.48 31.68
N VAL A 35 58.50 -42.55 31.36
CA VAL A 35 57.34 -43.41 31.72
C VAL A 35 56.36 -43.43 30.53
N ALA A 36 55.67 -44.55 30.29
CA ALA A 36 54.51 -44.60 29.40
C ALA A 36 53.23 -44.17 30.14
N VAL A 37 52.52 -43.16 29.63
CA VAL A 37 51.10 -42.94 29.89
C VAL A 37 50.42 -42.76 28.54
N GLY A 38 49.74 -43.81 28.07
CA GLY A 38 48.81 -43.73 26.96
C GLY A 38 47.39 -43.60 27.52
N MET A 39 46.79 -42.41 27.40
CA MET A 39 45.34 -42.23 27.45
C MET A 39 44.91 -41.54 26.17
N ALA A 40 43.93 -42.14 25.49
CA ALA A 40 43.25 -41.59 24.34
C ALA A 40 42.55 -40.28 24.70
N ALA A 41 42.79 -39.22 23.93
CA ALA A 41 42.01 -37.98 24.00
C ALA A 41 41.15 -37.89 22.74
N ALA A 42 39.83 -38.01 22.92
CA ALA A 42 38.85 -37.62 21.91
C ALA A 42 38.97 -36.11 21.67
N ALA A 43 39.29 -35.71 20.44
CA ALA A 43 39.20 -34.31 20.04
C ALA A 43 37.72 -33.96 19.85
N MET A 44 37.09 -33.40 20.89
CA MET A 44 35.85 -32.66 20.72
C MET A 44 36.16 -31.41 19.90
N VAL A 45 35.62 -31.33 18.68
CA VAL A 45 35.52 -30.07 17.96
C VAL A 45 34.52 -29.21 18.74
N ALA A 46 35.01 -28.18 19.42
CA ALA A 46 34.15 -27.15 19.98
C ALA A 46 33.48 -26.42 18.82
N VAL A 47 32.19 -26.70 18.59
CA VAL A 47 31.34 -25.86 17.75
C VAL A 47 31.22 -24.52 18.49
N ALA A 48 31.85 -23.47 17.95
CA ALA A 48 31.64 -22.13 18.47
C ALA A 48 30.15 -21.80 18.36
N ALA A 49 29.49 -21.56 19.50
CA ALA A 49 28.11 -21.12 19.54
C ALA A 49 28.02 -19.77 18.80
N VAL A 50 27.24 -19.72 17.72
CA VAL A 50 26.89 -18.46 17.07
C VAL A 50 26.15 -17.62 18.12
N PRO A 51 26.65 -16.41 18.48
CA PRO A 51 25.97 -15.58 19.46
C PRO A 51 24.55 -15.29 18.96
N ALA A 52 23.57 -15.36 19.87
CA ALA A 52 22.19 -15.04 19.54
C ALA A 52 22.15 -13.62 18.98
N ALA A 53 21.71 -13.46 17.73
CA ALA A 53 21.48 -12.13 17.18
C ALA A 53 20.33 -11.49 17.99
N ALA A 54 20.64 -10.50 18.81
CA ALA A 54 19.64 -9.75 19.54
C ALA A 54 18.76 -8.98 18.53
N VAL A 55 17.45 -8.91 18.79
CA VAL A 55 16.53 -8.10 17.98
C VAL A 55 17.08 -6.66 17.94
N PRO A 56 17.31 -6.07 16.75
CA PRO A 56 17.83 -4.72 16.64
C PRO A 56 16.94 -3.72 17.37
N SER A 57 17.55 -2.77 18.08
CA SER A 57 16.83 -1.69 18.78
C SER A 57 16.03 -0.84 17.79
N GLY A 58 14.81 -0.45 18.17
CA GLY A 58 13.93 0.36 17.33
C GLY A 58 12.89 -0.43 16.54
N TYR A 59 12.92 -1.77 16.59
CA TYR A 59 11.92 -2.63 15.96
C TYR A 59 11.14 -3.41 17.02
N SER A 60 9.82 -3.35 16.95
CA SER A 60 8.91 -4.00 17.92
C SER A 60 8.34 -5.33 17.42
N VAL A 61 8.53 -5.64 16.14
CA VAL A 61 7.95 -6.80 15.46
C VAL A 61 9.07 -7.68 14.90
N GLY A 62 9.34 -8.79 15.58
CA GLY A 62 10.31 -9.79 15.16
C GLY A 62 9.70 -10.86 14.24
N GLY A 63 10.52 -11.38 13.35
CA GLY A 63 10.16 -12.40 12.37
C GLY A 63 11.30 -13.35 12.04
N THR A 64 11.05 -14.23 11.08
CA THR A 64 12.03 -15.20 10.58
C THR A 64 11.72 -15.65 9.16
N ASP A 65 12.72 -15.93 8.34
CA ASP A 65 12.55 -16.79 7.17
C ASP A 65 13.11 -18.20 7.42
N VAL A 66 12.45 -19.21 6.85
CA VAL A 66 12.75 -20.62 7.10
C VAL A 66 12.70 -21.44 5.81
N SER A 67 13.43 -22.55 5.79
CA SER A 67 13.45 -23.50 4.68
C SER A 67 13.68 -24.92 5.20
N ASN A 68 13.86 -25.89 4.30
CA ASN A 68 14.33 -27.23 4.64
C ASN A 68 15.64 -27.24 5.47
N HIS A 69 16.48 -26.20 5.37
CA HIS A 69 17.69 -26.05 6.19
C HIS A 69 17.40 -25.79 7.68
N SER A 70 16.20 -25.29 8.01
CA SER A 70 15.78 -25.02 9.38
C SER A 70 15.37 -26.29 10.15
N GLY A 71 15.22 -27.42 9.46
CA GLY A 71 14.75 -28.68 10.05
C GLY A 71 13.31 -28.59 10.55
N THR A 72 12.96 -29.44 11.53
CA THR A 72 11.63 -29.41 12.16
C THR A 72 11.55 -28.28 13.18
N ILE A 73 10.53 -27.43 13.06
CA ILE A 73 10.35 -26.23 13.90
C ILE A 73 9.21 -26.44 14.90
N ASP A 74 9.48 -26.15 16.18
CA ASP A 74 8.44 -25.94 17.19
C ASP A 74 7.91 -24.50 17.06
N TRP A 75 6.81 -24.34 16.34
CA TRP A 75 6.20 -23.03 16.10
C TRP A 75 5.56 -22.42 17.34
N GLY A 76 5.14 -23.23 18.32
CA GLY A 76 4.62 -22.73 19.59
C GLY A 76 5.72 -22.06 20.40
N GLN A 77 6.88 -22.71 20.49
CA GLN A 77 8.05 -22.13 21.16
C GLN A 77 8.62 -20.94 20.37
N THR A 78 8.57 -20.97 19.04
CA THR A 78 8.99 -19.87 18.16
C THR A 78 8.11 -18.63 18.35
N ALA A 79 6.78 -18.79 18.37
CA ALA A 79 5.85 -17.70 18.64
C ALA A 79 6.00 -17.15 20.08
N ALA A 80 6.23 -18.03 21.06
CA ALA A 80 6.50 -17.63 22.46
C ALA A 80 7.78 -16.82 22.62
N LYS A 81 8.78 -17.00 21.75
CA LYS A 81 10.00 -16.19 21.68
C LYS A 81 9.79 -14.83 20.99
N GLY A 82 8.56 -14.50 20.58
CA GLY A 82 8.20 -13.19 20.04
C GLY A 82 8.17 -13.09 18.53
N VAL A 83 8.36 -14.20 17.79
CA VAL A 83 8.19 -14.21 16.33
C VAL A 83 6.73 -13.97 15.99
N LYS A 84 6.48 -12.96 15.15
CA LYS A 84 5.14 -12.56 14.69
C LYS A 84 4.93 -12.76 13.21
N PHE A 85 5.99 -12.78 12.40
CA PHE A 85 5.86 -12.99 10.97
C PHE A 85 7.02 -13.78 10.36
N GLY A 86 6.87 -14.18 9.10
CA GLY A 86 7.95 -14.80 8.36
C GLY A 86 7.62 -15.19 6.92
N TRP A 87 8.63 -15.68 6.22
CA TRP A 87 8.47 -16.35 4.93
C TRP A 87 9.04 -17.77 4.98
N ALA A 88 8.29 -18.73 4.46
CA ALA A 88 8.74 -20.12 4.33
C ALA A 88 9.07 -20.42 2.87
N LYS A 89 10.22 -21.05 2.61
CA LYS A 89 10.58 -21.47 1.25
C LYS A 89 9.54 -22.45 0.74
N ALA A 90 8.98 -22.19 -0.42
CA ALA A 90 8.07 -23.10 -1.10
C ALA A 90 8.74 -23.74 -2.32
N THR A 91 9.45 -22.93 -3.12
CA THR A 91 10.05 -23.40 -4.38
C THR A 91 11.45 -22.85 -4.60
N GLU A 92 12.20 -23.52 -5.48
CA GLU A 92 13.42 -22.99 -6.09
C GLU A 92 13.43 -23.35 -7.58
N GLY A 93 13.67 -22.36 -8.43
CA GLY A 93 13.64 -22.57 -9.88
C GLY A 93 12.30 -23.10 -10.39
N LEU A 94 12.33 -24.15 -11.20
CA LEU A 94 11.16 -24.71 -11.88
C LEU A 94 10.83 -26.15 -11.43
N ASP A 95 11.65 -26.75 -10.58
CA ASP A 95 11.63 -28.19 -10.31
C ASP A 95 11.83 -28.58 -8.84
N PHE A 96 12.21 -27.63 -7.97
CA PHE A 96 12.38 -27.90 -6.56
C PHE A 96 11.20 -27.37 -5.73
N VAL A 97 10.56 -28.26 -4.97
CA VAL A 97 9.55 -27.93 -3.95
C VAL A 97 10.12 -28.25 -2.58
N ASP A 98 10.06 -27.30 -1.66
CA ASP A 98 10.57 -27.49 -0.30
C ASP A 98 9.64 -28.41 0.50
N ALA A 99 10.16 -29.58 0.89
CA ALA A 99 9.39 -30.58 1.62
C ALA A 99 8.95 -30.13 3.02
N GLN A 100 9.58 -29.10 3.61
CA GLN A 100 9.18 -28.53 4.90
C GLN A 100 8.14 -27.41 4.76
N PHE A 101 7.86 -26.92 3.55
CA PHE A 101 6.96 -25.78 3.33
C PHE A 101 5.61 -25.96 4.04
N ASN A 102 4.92 -27.07 3.80
CA ASN A 102 3.59 -27.33 4.37
C ASN A 102 3.62 -27.33 5.91
N ALA A 103 4.63 -27.97 6.51
CA ALA A 103 4.76 -28.02 7.96
C ALA A 103 5.06 -26.63 8.54
N ASN A 104 5.91 -25.85 7.88
CA ASN A 104 6.25 -24.49 8.29
C ASN A 104 5.07 -23.54 8.15
N TYR A 105 4.42 -23.53 7.00
CA TYR A 105 3.30 -22.65 6.68
C TYR A 105 2.11 -22.87 7.61
N HIS A 106 1.68 -24.12 7.80
CA HIS A 106 0.56 -24.41 8.70
C HIS A 106 0.94 -24.31 10.17
N GLY A 107 2.15 -24.74 10.55
CA GLY A 107 2.65 -24.66 11.92
C GLY A 107 2.74 -23.22 12.41
N ALA A 108 3.25 -22.31 11.59
CA ALA A 108 3.30 -20.88 11.88
C ALA A 108 1.89 -20.29 12.06
N LYS A 109 0.99 -20.51 11.10
CA LYS A 109 -0.39 -19.98 11.17
C LYS A 109 -1.16 -20.48 12.39
N ALA A 110 -1.01 -21.76 12.73
CA ALA A 110 -1.66 -22.38 13.89
C ALA A 110 -1.20 -21.73 15.21
N ASN A 111 -0.01 -21.15 15.25
CA ASN A 111 0.55 -20.45 16.41
C ASN A 111 0.46 -18.91 16.29
N GLY A 112 -0.38 -18.40 15.39
CA GLY A 112 -0.66 -16.97 15.27
C GLY A 112 0.45 -16.15 14.61
N VAL A 113 1.37 -16.80 13.90
CA VAL A 113 2.43 -16.13 13.12
C VAL A 113 1.92 -15.86 11.70
N TYR A 114 2.08 -14.62 11.23
CA TYR A 114 1.80 -14.24 9.84
C TYR A 114 2.86 -14.85 8.93
N ILE A 115 2.50 -15.63 7.91
CA ILE A 115 3.49 -16.36 7.12
C ILE A 115 3.19 -16.25 5.62
N GLY A 116 4.21 -15.92 4.84
CA GLY A 116 4.20 -15.97 3.38
C GLY A 116 4.99 -17.15 2.85
N ALA A 117 4.87 -17.40 1.54
CA ALA A 117 5.75 -18.31 0.82
C ALA A 117 6.79 -17.52 0.03
N TYR A 118 8.01 -18.03 -0.09
CA TYR A 118 9.02 -17.47 -0.99
C TYR A 118 9.55 -18.49 -2.00
N ALA A 119 9.99 -17.99 -3.15
CA ALA A 119 10.75 -18.76 -4.13
C ALA A 119 12.19 -18.25 -4.19
N PHE A 120 13.15 -19.17 -4.18
CA PHE A 120 14.53 -18.83 -4.56
C PHE A 120 14.62 -18.76 -6.08
N GLY A 121 14.85 -17.56 -6.61
CA GLY A 121 14.89 -17.28 -8.04
C GLY A 121 16.08 -17.94 -8.73
N ARG A 122 15.83 -18.61 -9.85
CA ARG A 122 16.89 -19.22 -10.68
C ARG A 122 16.86 -18.70 -12.12
N PRO A 123 17.26 -17.43 -12.38
CA PRO A 123 17.31 -16.90 -13.74
C PRO A 123 18.26 -17.67 -14.68
N ASP A 124 19.26 -18.37 -14.11
CA ASP A 124 20.19 -19.25 -14.83
C ASP A 124 19.52 -20.48 -15.47
N LYS A 125 18.29 -20.82 -15.07
CA LYS A 125 17.50 -21.92 -15.65
C LYS A 125 16.76 -21.54 -16.93
N GLY A 126 16.89 -20.28 -17.37
CA GLY A 126 16.42 -19.80 -18.66
C GLY A 126 16.08 -18.31 -18.62
N VAL A 127 16.58 -17.55 -19.61
CA VAL A 127 16.11 -16.17 -19.81
C VAL A 127 14.63 -16.21 -20.20
N GLY A 128 13.79 -15.38 -19.56
CA GLY A 128 12.34 -15.35 -19.77
C GLY A 128 11.54 -16.36 -18.94
N THR A 129 12.14 -17.07 -17.99
CA THR A 129 11.39 -17.97 -17.09
C THR A 129 10.79 -17.28 -15.86
N GLY A 130 10.87 -15.95 -15.73
CA GLY A 130 10.39 -15.21 -14.55
C GLY A 130 8.92 -15.51 -14.26
N LYS A 131 8.05 -15.40 -15.28
CA LYS A 131 6.65 -15.79 -15.19
C LYS A 131 6.47 -17.25 -14.79
N ALA A 132 7.22 -18.17 -15.42
CA ALA A 132 7.08 -19.61 -15.16
C ALA A 132 7.50 -19.99 -13.72
N GLN A 133 8.50 -19.31 -13.14
CA GLN A 133 8.88 -19.52 -11.74
C GLN A 133 7.87 -18.90 -10.77
N ALA A 134 7.24 -17.78 -11.14
CA ALA A 134 6.11 -17.24 -10.38
C ALA A 134 4.92 -18.20 -10.40
N ASP A 135 4.54 -18.72 -11.57
CA ASP A 135 3.50 -19.75 -11.70
C ASP A 135 3.80 -20.96 -10.80
N PHE A 136 5.04 -21.46 -10.87
CA PHE A 136 5.48 -22.60 -10.07
C PHE A 136 5.42 -22.31 -8.56
N LEU A 137 5.81 -21.11 -8.12
CA LEU A 137 5.63 -20.68 -6.73
C LEU A 137 4.16 -20.68 -6.34
N ILE A 138 3.30 -19.99 -7.09
CA ILE A 138 1.88 -19.81 -6.75
C ILE A 138 1.18 -21.17 -6.62
N ASP A 139 1.46 -22.09 -7.53
CA ASP A 139 0.87 -23.43 -7.56
C ASP A 139 1.27 -24.30 -6.35
N HIS A 140 2.37 -23.96 -5.66
CA HIS A 140 2.87 -24.70 -4.49
C HIS A 140 2.82 -23.89 -3.18
N ALA A 141 2.51 -22.60 -3.24
CA ALA A 141 2.51 -21.69 -2.09
C ALA A 141 1.25 -21.75 -1.21
N GLN A 142 0.20 -22.45 -1.67
CA GLN A 142 -1.11 -22.47 -1.00
C GLN A 142 -1.64 -21.07 -0.65
N TYR A 143 -1.36 -20.10 -1.52
CA TYR A 143 -1.66 -18.70 -1.25
C TYR A 143 -3.17 -18.49 -1.05
N VAL A 144 -3.52 -17.85 0.06
CA VAL A 144 -4.89 -17.47 0.40
C VAL A 144 -4.91 -16.08 1.03
N ASN A 145 -5.92 -15.27 0.73
CA ASN A 145 -6.09 -13.98 1.40
C ASN A 145 -6.95 -14.15 2.66
N ASP A 146 -6.34 -14.67 3.73
CA ASP A 146 -7.00 -14.97 5.02
C ASP A 146 -6.68 -13.93 6.11
N GLY A 147 -6.09 -12.80 5.73
CA GLY A 147 -5.59 -11.79 6.67
C GLY A 147 -4.40 -12.24 7.51
N LYS A 148 -3.86 -13.46 7.32
CA LYS A 148 -2.68 -14.00 8.00
C LYS A 148 -1.54 -14.38 7.05
N THR A 149 -1.83 -14.47 5.76
CA THR A 149 -0.86 -14.79 4.71
C THR A 149 -0.18 -13.53 4.20
N LEU A 150 1.15 -13.50 4.26
CA LEU A 150 1.91 -12.39 3.67
C LEU A 150 1.96 -12.51 2.14
N PRO A 151 2.28 -11.42 1.40
CA PRO A 151 2.58 -11.52 -0.02
C PRO A 151 3.60 -12.61 -0.34
N LEU A 152 3.44 -13.23 -1.49
CA LEU A 152 4.47 -14.11 -2.04
C LEU A 152 5.77 -13.32 -2.25
N GLN A 153 6.90 -13.93 -1.96
CA GLN A 153 8.19 -13.28 -2.03
C GLN A 153 9.09 -13.92 -3.09
N LEU A 154 9.74 -13.07 -3.87
CA LEU A 154 10.88 -13.45 -4.69
C LEU A 154 12.16 -13.24 -3.88
N ASP A 155 12.86 -14.31 -3.57
CA ASP A 155 14.26 -14.26 -3.14
C ASP A 155 15.14 -14.20 -4.41
N ILE A 156 15.77 -13.06 -4.63
CA ILE A 156 16.69 -12.84 -5.75
C ILE A 156 17.99 -12.21 -5.27
N GLU A 157 19.01 -13.06 -5.14
CA GLU A 157 20.31 -12.69 -4.60
C GLU A 157 21.44 -13.45 -5.30
N TRP A 158 22.63 -13.54 -4.70
CA TRP A 158 23.74 -14.24 -5.33
C TRP A 158 23.39 -15.72 -5.55
N PRO A 159 23.78 -16.32 -6.69
CA PRO A 159 23.68 -17.77 -6.86
C PRO A 159 24.51 -18.47 -5.78
N TRP A 160 23.94 -19.49 -5.13
CA TRP A 160 24.66 -20.26 -4.12
C TRP A 160 25.85 -21.02 -4.73
N TRP A 161 26.95 -21.10 -3.98
CA TRP A 161 28.20 -21.67 -4.49
C TRP A 161 28.12 -23.20 -4.59
N THR A 162 28.59 -23.76 -5.71
CA THR A 162 29.03 -25.16 -5.77
C THR A 162 30.41 -25.25 -6.38
N THR A 163 31.18 -26.24 -5.94
CA THR A 163 32.51 -26.56 -6.46
C THR A 163 32.49 -27.11 -7.89
N SER A 164 31.31 -27.25 -8.51
CA SER A 164 31.09 -28.02 -9.74
C SER A 164 30.54 -27.23 -10.94
N ALA A 165 30.27 -25.93 -10.82
CA ALA A 165 29.78 -25.13 -11.95
C ALA A 165 30.47 -23.75 -12.04
N PRO A 166 30.85 -23.27 -13.24
CA PRO A 166 31.27 -21.88 -13.41
C PRO A 166 30.07 -20.96 -13.16
N ILE A 167 30.10 -20.26 -12.03
CA ILE A 167 29.08 -19.27 -11.68
C ILE A 167 29.43 -17.96 -12.37
N TYR A 168 28.56 -17.51 -13.26
CA TYR A 168 28.63 -16.15 -13.75
C TYR A 168 28.02 -15.21 -12.70
N PRO A 169 28.65 -14.05 -12.40
CA PRO A 169 27.99 -13.03 -11.59
C PRO A 169 26.63 -12.70 -12.20
N CYS A 170 25.63 -12.46 -11.35
CA CYS A 170 24.27 -12.14 -11.79
C CYS A 170 23.61 -13.24 -12.66
N TYR A 171 23.88 -14.52 -12.36
CA TYR A 171 23.33 -15.68 -13.07
C TYR A 171 23.71 -15.76 -14.58
N GLY A 172 24.69 -14.95 -15.02
CA GLY A 172 25.08 -14.88 -16.44
C GLY A 172 24.17 -14.00 -17.29
N LEU A 173 23.27 -13.23 -16.66
CA LEU A 173 22.38 -12.29 -17.32
C LEU A 173 22.99 -10.89 -17.36
N THR A 174 22.62 -10.11 -18.38
CA THR A 174 22.83 -8.66 -18.36
C THR A 174 21.84 -8.00 -17.39
N PRO A 175 22.13 -6.76 -16.91
CA PRO A 175 21.18 -5.99 -16.11
C PRO A 175 19.78 -5.89 -16.70
N SER A 176 19.66 -5.66 -18.02
CA SER A 176 18.36 -5.56 -18.69
C SER A 176 17.60 -6.89 -18.73
N GLN A 177 18.31 -8.00 -18.92
CA GLN A 177 17.71 -9.34 -18.86
C GLN A 177 17.24 -9.66 -17.45
N MET A 178 18.04 -9.32 -16.43
CA MET A 178 17.67 -9.50 -15.03
C MET A 178 16.43 -8.69 -14.66
N VAL A 179 16.40 -7.40 -15.00
CA VAL A 179 15.23 -6.52 -14.77
C VAL A 179 13.98 -7.06 -15.47
N THR A 180 14.11 -7.56 -16.70
CA THR A 180 12.97 -8.17 -17.41
C THR A 180 12.49 -9.42 -16.69
N TRP A 181 13.41 -10.30 -16.28
CA TRP A 181 13.08 -11.52 -15.57
C TRP A 181 12.38 -11.27 -14.22
N ILE A 182 12.89 -10.31 -13.43
CA ILE A 182 12.27 -9.91 -12.15
C ILE A 182 10.88 -9.35 -12.41
N ARG A 183 10.72 -8.49 -13.42
CA ARG A 183 9.42 -7.91 -13.80
C ARG A 183 8.40 -8.97 -14.17
N ASP A 184 8.79 -9.94 -14.99
CA ASP A 184 7.91 -11.05 -15.39
C ASP A 184 7.44 -11.85 -14.18
N PHE A 185 8.33 -12.09 -13.20
CA PHE A 185 7.98 -12.79 -11.97
C PHE A 185 6.99 -11.99 -11.13
N VAL A 186 7.32 -10.75 -10.76
CA VAL A 186 6.50 -9.97 -9.80
C VAL A 186 5.15 -9.57 -10.40
N ASN A 187 5.11 -9.32 -11.73
CA ASN A 187 3.86 -9.06 -12.43
C ASN A 187 2.95 -10.28 -12.43
N GLU A 188 3.49 -11.47 -12.62
CA GLU A 188 2.67 -12.69 -12.61
C GLU A 188 2.08 -12.96 -11.22
N VAL A 189 2.87 -12.75 -10.16
CA VAL A 189 2.36 -12.78 -8.79
C VAL A 189 1.21 -11.79 -8.61
N LYS A 190 1.39 -10.54 -9.06
CA LYS A 190 0.32 -9.52 -8.99
C LYS A 190 -0.93 -9.94 -9.76
N VAL A 191 -0.78 -10.45 -10.98
CA VAL A 191 -1.89 -10.93 -11.82
C VAL A 191 -2.66 -12.07 -11.15
N ARG A 192 -1.97 -13.05 -10.56
CA ARG A 192 -2.61 -14.25 -10.01
C ARG A 192 -3.10 -14.11 -8.57
N THR A 193 -2.54 -13.17 -7.80
CA THR A 193 -2.86 -13.01 -6.38
C THR A 193 -3.54 -11.68 -6.05
N GLY A 194 -3.53 -10.71 -6.97
CA GLY A 194 -3.96 -9.34 -6.72
C GLY A 194 -2.99 -8.53 -5.84
N ARG A 195 -1.81 -9.07 -5.52
CA ARG A 195 -0.85 -8.48 -4.57
C ARG A 195 0.52 -8.32 -5.19
N GLU A 196 1.18 -7.20 -4.92
CA GLU A 196 2.61 -7.05 -5.26
C GLU A 196 3.43 -8.15 -4.57
N ALA A 197 4.30 -8.80 -5.33
CA ALA A 197 5.30 -9.70 -4.75
C ALA A 197 6.25 -8.88 -3.86
N ALA A 198 6.59 -9.41 -2.69
CA ALA A 198 7.74 -8.91 -1.94
C ALA A 198 9.04 -9.33 -2.66
N ILE A 199 10.07 -8.51 -2.55
CA ILE A 199 11.41 -8.82 -3.07
C ILE A 199 12.37 -8.90 -1.89
N TYR A 200 12.97 -10.06 -1.71
CA TYR A 200 14.14 -10.24 -0.86
C TYR A 200 15.41 -10.04 -1.69
N THR A 201 16.31 -9.16 -1.24
CA THR A 201 17.62 -8.96 -1.87
C THR A 201 18.58 -8.19 -0.96
N ASN A 202 19.80 -7.93 -1.45
CA ASN A 202 20.75 -7.01 -0.83
C ASN A 202 21.21 -5.93 -1.82
N ALA A 203 21.62 -4.77 -1.30
CA ALA A 203 21.97 -3.61 -2.14
C ALA A 203 23.16 -3.88 -3.08
N ASN A 204 24.13 -4.71 -2.66
CA ASN A 204 25.30 -5.03 -3.48
C ASN A 204 24.91 -5.86 -4.71
N TRP A 205 24.10 -6.90 -4.51
CA TRP A 205 23.60 -7.71 -5.63
C TRP A 205 22.67 -6.89 -6.52
N TRP A 206 21.68 -6.21 -5.93
CA TRP A 206 20.67 -5.50 -6.71
C TRP A 206 21.27 -4.42 -7.60
N ASN A 207 22.09 -3.54 -7.03
CA ASN A 207 22.66 -2.42 -7.78
C ASN A 207 23.56 -2.91 -8.92
N GLN A 208 24.33 -3.97 -8.68
CA GLN A 208 25.19 -4.56 -9.71
C GLN A 208 24.38 -5.32 -10.77
N CYS A 209 23.48 -6.20 -10.35
CA CYS A 209 22.82 -7.17 -11.23
C CYS A 209 21.59 -6.64 -11.93
N THR A 210 21.03 -5.50 -11.49
CA THR A 210 19.93 -4.81 -12.17
C THR A 210 20.37 -3.50 -12.83
N GLY A 211 21.63 -3.08 -12.64
CA GLY A 211 22.11 -1.79 -13.11
C GLY A 211 21.48 -0.62 -12.35
N SER A 212 21.31 -0.78 -11.04
CA SER A 212 20.65 0.17 -10.15
C SER A 212 19.24 0.56 -10.62
N ASN A 213 18.45 -0.42 -11.08
CA ASN A 213 17.10 -0.16 -11.57
C ASN A 213 16.17 0.33 -10.45
N THR A 214 15.37 1.36 -10.73
CA THR A 214 14.47 2.00 -9.74
C THR A 214 12.99 1.69 -9.94
N SER A 215 12.63 0.82 -10.89
CA SER A 215 11.24 0.61 -11.33
C SER A 215 10.43 -0.35 -10.45
N PHE A 216 11.00 -0.84 -9.34
CA PHE A 216 10.39 -1.85 -8.45
C PHE A 216 10.01 -1.28 -7.07
N SER A 217 9.96 0.04 -6.93
CA SER A 217 9.66 0.73 -5.66
C SER A 217 8.32 0.36 -5.04
N ALA A 218 7.35 -0.09 -5.85
CA ALA A 218 6.04 -0.57 -5.39
C ALA A 218 6.08 -1.96 -4.72
N ASN A 219 7.12 -2.76 -5.00
CA ASN A 219 7.27 -4.09 -4.41
C ASN A 219 7.80 -3.96 -2.97
N PRO A 220 7.17 -4.59 -1.95
CA PRO A 220 7.69 -4.60 -0.59
C PRO A 220 9.11 -5.17 -0.53
N LEU A 221 10.03 -4.46 0.11
CA LEU A 221 11.43 -4.88 0.19
C LEU A 221 11.71 -5.60 1.52
N GLU A 222 12.19 -6.83 1.45
CA GLU A 222 12.99 -7.42 2.53
C GLU A 222 14.47 -7.24 2.20
N VAL A 223 15.14 -6.35 2.92
CA VAL A 223 16.57 -6.08 2.70
C VAL A 223 17.41 -7.00 3.58
N ALA A 224 18.42 -7.64 3.00
CA ALA A 224 19.41 -8.41 3.75
C ALA A 224 20.65 -7.56 4.03
N ASN A 225 20.96 -7.37 5.31
CA ASN A 225 22.20 -6.75 5.75
C ASN A 225 22.55 -7.15 7.19
N TYR A 226 23.68 -7.83 7.38
CA TYR A 226 24.06 -8.38 8.68
C TYR A 226 25.06 -7.50 9.46
N SER A 227 25.27 -6.25 9.02
CA SER A 227 26.23 -5.33 9.63
C SER A 227 25.67 -4.55 10.83
N GLY A 228 24.54 -4.97 11.41
CA GLY A 228 23.90 -4.30 12.55
C GLY A 228 23.03 -3.08 12.20
N SER A 229 22.84 -2.79 10.91
CA SER A 229 21.93 -1.77 10.38
C SER A 229 21.41 -2.21 9.01
N PRO A 230 20.20 -1.81 8.56
CA PRO A 230 19.74 -2.09 7.19
C PRO A 230 20.68 -1.50 6.13
N GLY A 231 21.42 -0.43 6.46
CA GLY A 231 22.36 0.22 5.56
C GLY A 231 21.69 0.95 4.39
N ALA A 232 22.46 1.23 3.34
CA ALA A 232 21.91 1.80 2.12
C ALA A 232 21.00 0.78 1.43
N LEU A 233 19.79 1.21 1.06
CA LEU A 233 18.83 0.34 0.39
C LEU A 233 19.23 0.10 -1.08
N PRO A 234 18.82 -1.05 -1.65
CA PRO A 234 18.86 -1.26 -3.10
C PRO A 234 18.23 -0.08 -3.84
N ALA A 235 18.81 0.30 -4.99
CA ALA A 235 18.28 1.38 -5.82
C ALA A 235 16.80 1.17 -6.14
N GLY A 236 16.01 2.24 -6.01
CA GLY A 236 14.54 2.20 -6.20
C GLY A 236 13.75 2.26 -4.90
N TRP A 237 14.31 1.83 -3.77
CA TRP A 237 13.62 1.88 -2.48
C TRP A 237 14.14 3.01 -1.59
N SER A 238 13.20 3.82 -1.09
CA SER A 238 13.44 4.78 -0.01
C SER A 238 13.13 4.21 1.38
N ARG A 239 12.42 3.08 1.43
CA ARG A 239 12.04 2.35 2.65
C ARG A 239 12.08 0.85 2.42
N PHE A 240 12.43 0.09 3.46
CA PHE A 240 12.25 -1.36 3.48
C PHE A 240 10.96 -1.72 4.25
N THR A 241 10.39 -2.88 3.95
CA THR A 241 9.24 -3.47 4.66
C THR A 241 9.73 -4.39 5.77
N ALA A 242 10.75 -5.19 5.47
CA ALA A 242 11.40 -6.08 6.44
C ALA A 242 12.93 -6.00 6.28
N TRP A 243 13.65 -6.28 7.36
CA TRP A 243 15.11 -6.31 7.37
C TRP A 243 15.58 -7.63 7.98
N GLN A 244 16.22 -8.46 7.15
CA GLN A 244 16.91 -9.67 7.59
C GLN A 244 18.28 -9.26 8.11
N TYR A 245 18.45 -9.33 9.43
CA TYR A 245 19.60 -8.76 10.14
C TYR A 245 20.65 -9.80 10.54
N ALA A 246 20.35 -11.09 10.38
CA ALA A 246 21.30 -12.17 10.55
C ALA A 246 20.91 -13.35 9.64
N GLY A 247 21.90 -14.02 9.05
CA GLY A 247 21.66 -15.21 8.21
C GLY A 247 21.41 -16.51 8.99
N SER A 248 21.51 -16.49 10.33
CA SER A 248 21.13 -17.60 11.21
C SER A 248 21.04 -17.14 12.67
N SER A 249 20.42 -17.95 13.52
CA SER A 249 20.37 -17.74 14.97
C SER A 249 20.51 -19.04 15.76
N SER A 250 21.07 -18.96 16.96
CA SER A 250 21.05 -20.05 17.94
C SER A 250 19.76 -20.11 18.77
N THR A 251 18.89 -19.10 18.68
CA THR A 251 17.68 -18.97 19.50
C THR A 251 16.37 -19.02 18.71
N LEU A 252 16.40 -18.60 17.44
CA LEU A 252 15.27 -18.60 16.50
C LEU A 252 15.58 -19.56 15.34
N PRO A 253 14.57 -20.24 14.76
CA PRO A 253 14.79 -21.00 13.53
C PRO A 253 15.19 -20.06 12.38
N GLY A 254 15.88 -20.61 11.38
CA GLY A 254 16.17 -19.88 10.14
C GLY A 254 16.93 -18.57 10.33
N SER A 255 16.62 -17.58 9.49
CA SER A 255 17.29 -16.27 9.50
C SER A 255 16.39 -15.26 10.22
N PRO A 256 16.88 -14.55 11.25
CA PRO A 256 16.11 -13.53 11.94
C PRO A 256 15.83 -12.26 11.09
N THR A 257 14.59 -11.81 11.17
CA THR A 257 14.09 -10.61 10.46
C THR A 257 13.35 -9.68 11.42
N VAL A 258 13.32 -8.38 11.13
CA VAL A 258 12.42 -7.41 11.78
C VAL A 258 11.54 -6.71 10.77
N PHE A 259 10.30 -6.40 11.15
CA PHE A 259 9.37 -5.63 10.32
C PHE A 259 9.49 -4.14 10.60
N ASN A 260 9.44 -3.32 9.55
CA ASN A 260 9.48 -1.87 9.64
C ASN A 260 8.09 -1.29 9.93
N GLY A 261 7.66 -1.40 11.19
CA GLY A 261 6.38 -0.89 11.66
C GLY A 261 5.89 -1.56 12.93
N SER A 262 4.64 -1.27 13.30
CA SER A 262 3.93 -1.85 14.42
C SER A 262 3.31 -3.21 14.08
N ALA A 263 2.76 -3.90 15.09
CA ALA A 263 1.99 -5.12 14.87
C ALA A 263 0.70 -4.87 14.05
N GLY A 264 0.13 -3.66 14.13
CA GLY A 264 -1.01 -3.26 13.31
C GLY A 264 -0.63 -3.11 11.83
N ASP A 265 0.54 -2.52 11.57
CA ASP A 265 1.08 -2.37 10.21
C ASP A 265 1.38 -3.74 9.58
N LEU A 266 1.90 -4.69 10.37
CA LEU A 266 2.07 -6.07 9.91
C LEU A 266 0.72 -6.74 9.58
N ALA A 267 -0.31 -6.53 10.41
CA ALA A 267 -1.64 -7.06 10.15
C ALA A 267 -2.30 -6.42 8.91
N ALA A 268 -2.07 -5.12 8.67
CA ALA A 268 -2.48 -4.44 7.44
C ALA A 268 -1.73 -5.02 6.24
N PHE A 269 -0.41 -5.16 6.35
CA PHE A 269 0.44 -5.75 5.32
C PHE A 269 0.00 -7.17 4.96
N ALA A 270 -0.43 -8.01 5.91
CA ALA A 270 -0.97 -9.33 5.60
C ALA A 270 -2.30 -9.27 4.84
N ARG A 271 -3.24 -8.43 5.27
CA ARG A 271 -4.57 -8.26 4.64
C ARG A 271 -4.52 -7.71 3.21
N GLY A 272 -3.42 -7.08 2.81
CA GLY A 272 -3.33 -6.46 1.49
C GLY A 272 -3.96 -5.10 1.40
N SER A 273 -4.33 -4.56 2.55
CA SER A 273 -4.30 -3.14 2.79
C SER A 273 -2.83 -2.73 2.68
N GLY A 274 -2.42 -2.13 1.57
CA GLY A 274 -1.06 -1.63 1.40
C GLY A 274 -0.62 -0.79 2.61
N VAL A 275 0.69 -0.62 2.78
CA VAL A 275 1.24 0.55 3.49
C VAL A 275 0.34 1.73 3.15
N SER A 276 -0.33 2.29 4.16
CA SER A 276 -1.41 3.28 4.06
C SER A 276 -1.41 4.08 2.75
N THR A 277 -2.05 3.53 1.73
CA THR A 277 -3.10 4.29 1.06
C THR A 277 -4.36 3.79 1.74
N THR A 278 -4.87 4.58 2.69
CA THR A 278 -6.29 4.58 3.05
C THR A 278 -7.10 4.15 1.82
N PRO A 279 -8.04 3.18 1.89
CA PRO A 279 -8.98 2.97 0.80
C PRO A 279 -9.45 4.36 0.41
N ALA A 280 -9.11 4.81 -0.81
CA ALA A 280 -9.22 6.21 -1.16
C ALA A 280 -10.63 6.65 -0.80
N LEU A 281 -10.74 7.51 0.22
CA LEU A 281 -11.99 8.16 0.52
C LEU A 281 -12.25 9.02 -0.69
N SER A 282 -13.19 8.61 -1.54
CA SER A 282 -13.58 9.46 -2.64
C SER A 282 -14.00 10.80 -2.08
N GLY A 283 -13.45 11.87 -2.66
CA GLY A 283 -13.83 13.22 -2.29
C GLY A 283 -13.08 13.76 -1.07
N SER A 284 -12.12 13.03 -0.49
CA SER A 284 -11.33 13.60 0.61
C SER A 284 -10.30 14.61 0.08
N PRO A 285 -10.27 15.84 0.63
CA PRO A 285 -9.17 16.77 0.43
C PRO A 285 -7.93 16.44 1.29
N ALA A 286 -7.96 15.36 2.09
CA ALA A 286 -6.85 14.97 2.94
C ALA A 286 -6.22 13.65 2.49
N VAL A 287 -4.90 13.60 2.40
CA VAL A 287 -4.14 12.42 1.93
C VAL A 287 -2.85 12.25 2.74
N VAL A 288 -2.36 11.01 2.76
CA VAL A 288 -1.03 10.67 3.29
C VAL A 288 -0.12 10.33 2.13
N HIS A 289 1.01 11.02 2.00
CA HIS A 289 1.99 10.78 0.93
C HIS A 289 3.41 10.92 1.44
N GLU A 290 4.26 9.94 1.15
CA GLU A 290 5.69 9.96 1.51
C GLU A 290 6.01 10.32 2.99
N GLY A 291 5.11 9.97 3.92
CA GLY A 291 5.24 10.27 5.37
C GLY A 291 4.66 11.62 5.80
N PHE A 292 4.09 12.39 4.87
CA PHE A 292 3.39 13.64 5.12
C PHE A 292 1.89 13.39 5.18
N VAL A 293 1.21 14.15 6.04
CA VAL A 293 -0.25 14.31 6.00
C VAL A 293 -0.55 15.66 5.40
N SER A 294 -1.29 15.71 4.30
CA SER A 294 -1.70 16.96 3.66
C SER A 294 -3.20 17.10 3.67
N MET A 295 -3.68 18.30 4.00
CA MET A 295 -5.06 18.73 3.89
C MET A 295 -5.12 19.90 2.91
N PHE A 296 -5.88 19.74 1.83
CA PHE A 296 -6.05 20.77 0.82
C PHE A 296 -7.32 21.58 1.09
N THR A 297 -7.21 22.90 1.09
CA THR A 297 -8.36 23.80 1.26
C THR A 297 -8.44 24.80 0.12
N ARG A 298 -9.64 25.31 -0.14
CA ARG A 298 -9.85 26.42 -1.07
C ARG A 298 -9.91 27.71 -0.26
N ASN A 299 -8.97 28.62 -0.53
CA ASN A 299 -8.92 29.95 0.07
C ASN A 299 -10.20 30.74 -0.29
N ALA A 300 -10.81 31.37 0.71
CA ALA A 300 -12.04 32.13 0.54
C ALA A 300 -11.87 33.43 -0.25
N ALA A 301 -10.67 34.01 -0.26
CA ALA A 301 -10.43 35.32 -0.88
C ALA A 301 -10.26 35.24 -2.42
N ASP A 302 -9.45 34.29 -2.89
CA ASP A 302 -9.00 34.20 -4.28
C ASP A 302 -9.40 32.87 -4.96
N GLY A 303 -9.86 31.89 -4.19
CA GLY A 303 -10.16 30.55 -4.71
C GLY A 303 -8.94 29.70 -5.01
N HIS A 304 -7.75 30.11 -4.55
CA HIS A 304 -6.53 29.31 -4.63
C HIS A 304 -6.60 28.08 -3.74
N ILE A 305 -5.86 27.05 -4.11
CA ILE A 305 -5.70 25.83 -3.32
C ILE A 305 -4.51 25.99 -2.39
N GLN A 306 -4.76 25.75 -1.11
CA GLN A 306 -3.79 25.80 -0.04
C GLN A 306 -3.55 24.39 0.45
N GLU A 307 -2.30 23.97 0.51
CA GLU A 307 -1.89 22.74 1.19
C GLU A 307 -1.48 23.09 2.62
N THR A 308 -2.17 22.52 3.60
CA THR A 308 -1.74 22.50 5.00
C THR A 308 -1.20 21.11 5.31
N TYR A 309 0.09 20.98 5.62
CA TYR A 309 0.74 19.68 5.74
C TYR A 309 1.53 19.49 7.06
N LEU A 310 1.56 18.25 7.52
CA LEU A 310 2.30 17.77 8.68
C LEU A 310 3.43 16.84 8.21
N PRO A 311 4.71 17.22 8.41
CA PRO A 311 5.85 16.38 8.00
C PRO A 311 6.01 15.08 8.80
N GLY A 312 5.34 14.99 9.95
CA GLY A 312 5.36 13.81 10.81
C GLY A 312 4.85 14.16 12.21
N ILE A 313 4.37 13.16 12.93
CA ILE A 313 3.83 13.32 14.29
C ILE A 313 4.83 14.02 15.21
N GLY A 314 4.37 15.06 15.89
CA GLY A 314 5.19 15.90 16.79
C GLY A 314 5.85 17.10 16.11
N SER A 315 5.79 17.22 14.78
CA SER A 315 6.17 18.44 14.06
C SER A 315 5.05 19.48 14.07
N PRO A 316 5.34 20.78 13.86
CA PRO A 316 4.29 21.75 13.58
C PRO A 316 3.69 21.52 12.18
N TRP A 317 2.47 22.02 11.99
CA TRP A 317 1.84 22.13 10.68
C TRP A 317 2.43 23.29 9.89
N TYR A 318 2.49 23.14 8.57
CA TYR A 318 2.93 24.15 7.61
C TYR A 318 1.85 24.40 6.56
N SER A 319 1.88 25.55 5.91
CA SER A 319 0.94 25.89 4.83
C SER A 319 1.65 26.47 3.62
N GLN A 320 1.18 26.14 2.41
CA GLN A 320 1.65 26.73 1.15
C GLN A 320 0.54 26.88 0.11
N ASP A 321 0.66 27.90 -0.76
CA ASP A 321 -0.29 28.18 -1.85
C ASP A 321 0.13 27.46 -3.12
N ILE A 322 -0.36 26.24 -3.29
CA ILE A 322 0.00 25.39 -4.44
C ILE A 322 -0.58 25.93 -5.75
N SER A 323 -1.64 26.74 -5.68
CA SER A 323 -2.18 27.41 -6.87
C SER A 323 -1.23 28.49 -7.37
N ALA A 324 -0.70 29.31 -6.49
CA ALA A 324 0.30 30.31 -6.85
C ALA A 324 1.59 29.66 -7.37
N ASP A 325 2.05 28.58 -6.73
CA ASP A 325 3.29 27.89 -7.10
C ASP A 325 3.19 27.22 -8.49
N ALA A 326 2.06 26.56 -8.78
CA ALA A 326 1.87 25.84 -10.04
C ALA A 326 1.24 26.68 -11.16
N GLY A 327 0.69 27.86 -10.85
CA GLY A 327 -0.14 28.65 -11.77
C GLY A 327 -1.54 28.05 -11.99
N THR A 328 -2.08 27.35 -10.98
CA THR A 328 -3.41 26.73 -11.06
C THR A 328 -4.49 27.82 -11.03
N PRO A 329 -5.48 27.80 -11.94
CA PRO A 329 -6.61 28.74 -11.90
C PRO A 329 -7.40 28.66 -10.58
N ALA A 330 -8.11 29.76 -10.25
CA ALA A 330 -9.02 29.78 -9.11
C ALA A 330 -10.09 28.67 -9.24
N SER A 331 -10.25 27.88 -8.19
CA SER A 331 -11.22 26.78 -8.14
C SER A 331 -12.63 27.30 -7.85
N ALA A 332 -13.67 26.65 -8.39
CA ALA A 332 -15.07 26.79 -7.98
C ALA A 332 -15.48 25.77 -6.89
N THR A 333 -14.69 24.72 -6.71
CA THR A 333 -15.03 23.59 -5.85
C THR A 333 -14.00 23.41 -4.73
N LYS A 334 -14.36 22.60 -3.74
CA LYS A 334 -13.34 22.03 -2.85
C LYS A 334 -12.38 21.16 -3.66
N PRO A 335 -11.12 21.06 -3.26
CA PRO A 335 -10.19 20.11 -3.85
C PRO A 335 -10.56 18.68 -3.44
N VAL A 336 -10.25 17.73 -4.31
CA VAL A 336 -10.15 16.31 -3.95
C VAL A 336 -8.73 15.86 -4.25
N ALA A 337 -8.11 15.09 -3.36
CA ALA A 337 -6.73 14.65 -3.52
C ALA A 337 -6.61 13.14 -3.55
N VAL A 338 -5.59 12.65 -4.24
CA VAL A 338 -5.26 11.23 -4.32
C VAL A 338 -3.76 11.03 -4.46
N VAL A 339 -3.28 9.90 -3.93
CA VAL A 339 -1.91 9.44 -4.14
C VAL A 339 -1.94 8.25 -5.08
N HIS A 340 -1.19 8.33 -6.18
CA HIS A 340 -1.17 7.29 -7.20
C HIS A 340 0.22 7.19 -7.83
N GLU A 341 0.75 5.97 -7.90
CA GLU A 341 2.04 5.66 -8.55
C GLU A 341 3.22 6.61 -8.16
N GLY A 342 3.24 7.10 -6.91
CA GLY A 342 4.28 8.01 -6.39
C GLY A 342 3.99 9.51 -6.57
N TYR A 343 2.85 9.86 -7.15
CA TYR A 343 2.39 11.23 -7.35
C TYR A 343 1.30 11.57 -6.33
N THR A 344 1.26 12.83 -5.90
CA THR A 344 0.11 13.40 -5.18
C THR A 344 -0.62 14.33 -6.12
N SER A 345 -1.85 14.01 -6.50
CA SER A 345 -2.67 14.82 -7.41
C SER A 345 -3.85 15.44 -6.68
N VAL A 346 -4.13 16.70 -6.98
CA VAL A 346 -5.27 17.48 -6.48
C VAL A 346 -6.12 17.90 -7.66
N PHE A 347 -7.40 17.52 -7.64
CA PHE A 347 -8.35 17.82 -8.70
C PHE A 347 -9.34 18.89 -8.28
N THR A 348 -9.61 19.84 -9.19
CA THR A 348 -10.51 20.96 -8.97
C THR A 348 -11.28 21.31 -10.24
N ILE A 349 -12.38 22.05 -10.10
CA ILE A 349 -13.09 22.65 -11.23
C ILE A 349 -12.74 24.13 -11.30
N ASN A 350 -12.24 24.59 -12.45
CA ASN A 350 -11.90 25.98 -12.69
C ASN A 350 -13.15 26.88 -12.65
N ALA A 351 -13.12 27.93 -11.83
CA ALA A 351 -14.27 28.81 -11.60
C ALA A 351 -14.71 29.62 -12.81
N SER A 352 -13.82 29.83 -13.79
CA SER A 352 -14.10 30.68 -14.95
C SER A 352 -14.80 29.97 -16.10
N ASN A 353 -14.56 28.66 -16.26
CA ASN A 353 -14.97 27.91 -17.44
C ASN A 353 -15.49 26.48 -17.14
N GLY A 354 -15.46 26.04 -15.89
CA GLY A 354 -15.90 24.69 -15.50
C GLY A 354 -14.94 23.58 -15.90
N HIS A 355 -13.70 23.90 -16.33
CA HIS A 355 -12.74 22.89 -16.74
C HIS A 355 -12.19 22.10 -15.55
N LEU A 356 -12.01 20.79 -15.74
CA LEU A 356 -11.33 19.93 -14.78
C LEU A 356 -9.81 20.21 -14.82
N GLN A 357 -9.23 20.57 -13.68
CA GLN A 357 -7.80 20.79 -13.50
C GLN A 357 -7.20 19.69 -12.63
N GLU A 358 -5.96 19.29 -12.95
CA GLU A 358 -5.11 18.49 -12.07
C GLU A 358 -3.89 19.32 -11.68
N THR A 359 -3.66 19.48 -10.37
CA THR A 359 -2.43 20.04 -9.82
C THR A 359 -1.72 18.95 -9.02
N TYR A 360 -0.54 18.54 -9.48
CA TYR A 360 0.15 17.35 -8.98
C TYR A 360 1.59 17.61 -8.57
N LEU A 361 2.05 16.85 -7.59
CA LEU A 361 3.40 16.80 -7.07
C LEU A 361 4.07 15.50 -7.54
N PRO A 362 5.15 15.55 -8.35
CA PRO A 362 5.81 14.35 -8.87
C PRO A 362 6.57 13.51 -7.84
N ARG A 363 7.03 14.15 -6.76
CA ARG A 363 7.72 13.57 -5.59
C ARG A 363 7.89 14.67 -4.54
N VAL A 364 8.04 14.33 -3.27
CA VAL A 364 8.32 15.34 -2.24
C VAL A 364 9.61 16.11 -2.57
N GLY A 365 9.53 17.44 -2.41
CA GLY A 365 10.61 18.38 -2.72
C GLY A 365 10.70 18.79 -4.21
N ALA A 366 9.84 18.26 -5.09
CA ALA A 366 9.64 18.82 -6.42
C ALA A 366 8.71 20.03 -6.38
N ALA A 367 8.66 20.79 -7.48
CA ALA A 367 7.64 21.82 -7.66
C ALA A 367 6.29 21.20 -8.05
N TRP A 368 5.20 21.82 -7.60
CA TRP A 368 3.86 21.51 -8.07
C TRP A 368 3.70 21.86 -9.55
N VAL A 369 2.95 21.03 -10.27
CA VAL A 369 2.67 21.20 -11.70
C VAL A 369 1.15 21.18 -11.89
N THR A 370 0.61 22.03 -12.76
CA THR A 370 -0.82 22.02 -13.09
C THR A 370 -1.07 21.72 -14.57
N GLN A 371 -2.19 21.08 -14.87
CA GLN A 371 -2.67 20.84 -16.23
C GLN A 371 -4.20 20.88 -16.34
N ASP A 372 -4.68 21.36 -17.48
CA ASP A 372 -6.11 21.40 -17.82
C ASP A 372 -6.53 20.10 -18.51
N LEU A 373 -7.17 19.21 -17.75
CA LEU A 373 -7.63 17.92 -18.24
C LEU A 373 -8.80 18.06 -19.21
N SER A 374 -9.62 19.10 -19.10
CA SER A 374 -10.67 19.37 -20.08
C SER A 374 -10.10 19.65 -21.47
N VAL A 375 -9.02 20.41 -21.57
CA VAL A 375 -8.32 20.66 -22.84
C VAL A 375 -7.61 19.40 -23.35
N GLY A 376 -6.93 18.65 -22.46
CA GLY A 376 -6.12 17.49 -22.86
C GLY A 376 -6.94 16.24 -23.20
N ALA A 377 -7.98 15.94 -22.42
CA ALA A 377 -8.77 14.72 -22.50
C ALA A 377 -10.14 14.92 -23.17
N GLY A 378 -10.55 16.17 -23.41
CA GLY A 378 -11.88 16.50 -23.92
C GLY A 378 -12.98 16.43 -22.86
N THR A 379 -12.64 16.60 -21.58
CA THR A 379 -13.64 16.61 -20.50
C THR A 379 -14.58 17.80 -20.65
N PRO A 380 -15.92 17.58 -20.76
CA PRO A 380 -16.88 18.68 -20.80
C PRO A 380 -16.81 19.57 -19.56
N ALA A 381 -17.30 20.81 -19.69
CA ALA A 381 -17.41 21.71 -18.54
C ALA A 381 -18.26 21.05 -17.43
N ALA A 382 -17.68 20.93 -16.25
CA ALA A 382 -18.28 20.30 -15.09
C ALA A 382 -19.15 21.30 -14.30
N ALA A 383 -20.18 20.77 -13.65
CA ALA A 383 -20.93 21.49 -12.64
C ALA A 383 -20.00 21.86 -11.48
N ASN A 384 -20.35 22.93 -10.74
CA ASN A 384 -19.59 23.42 -9.59
C ASN A 384 -19.82 22.55 -8.34
N VAL A 385 -19.57 21.25 -8.48
CA VAL A 385 -19.60 20.23 -7.44
C VAL A 385 -18.25 19.53 -7.40
N THR A 386 -17.83 19.11 -6.20
CA THR A 386 -16.51 18.52 -6.01
C THR A 386 -16.40 17.21 -6.80
N PRO A 387 -15.33 16.98 -7.59
CA PRO A 387 -15.13 15.71 -8.27
C PRO A 387 -14.93 14.55 -7.30
N ALA A 388 -15.20 13.33 -7.75
CA ALA A 388 -14.73 12.12 -7.08
C ALA A 388 -13.46 11.61 -7.78
N VAL A 389 -12.58 10.93 -7.03
CA VAL A 389 -11.39 10.29 -7.60
C VAL A 389 -11.19 8.93 -6.97
N VAL A 390 -10.74 7.97 -7.76
CA VAL A 390 -10.38 6.62 -7.30
C VAL A 390 -9.21 6.07 -8.10
N VAL A 391 -8.35 5.31 -7.44
CA VAL A 391 -7.30 4.51 -8.08
C VAL A 391 -7.78 3.06 -8.10
N HIS A 392 -7.79 2.43 -9.27
CA HIS A 392 -8.30 1.07 -9.44
C HIS A 392 -7.54 0.36 -10.56
N GLU A 393 -7.09 -0.87 -10.33
CA GLU A 393 -6.45 -1.74 -11.33
C GLU A 393 -5.35 -1.07 -12.20
N GLY A 394 -4.61 -0.10 -11.66
CA GLY A 394 -3.55 0.66 -12.38
C GLY A 394 -4.03 1.92 -13.12
N TYR A 395 -5.29 2.30 -12.94
CA TYR A 395 -5.92 3.50 -13.48
C TYR A 395 -6.14 4.51 -12.36
N THR A 396 -6.00 5.79 -12.70
CA THR A 396 -6.50 6.90 -11.89
C THR A 396 -7.70 7.49 -12.62
N SER A 397 -8.88 7.47 -12.00
CA SER A 397 -10.12 7.95 -12.63
C SER A 397 -10.74 9.05 -11.79
N VAL A 398 -11.07 10.16 -12.44
CA VAL A 398 -11.74 11.33 -11.87
C VAL A 398 -13.13 11.43 -12.47
N PHE A 399 -14.13 11.56 -11.60
CA PHE A 399 -15.54 11.61 -11.99
C PHE A 399 -16.11 13.00 -11.76
N THR A 400 -16.73 13.55 -12.80
CA THR A 400 -17.37 14.87 -12.79
C THR A 400 -18.81 14.76 -13.24
N ILE A 401 -19.64 15.72 -12.83
CA ILE A 401 -21.00 15.88 -13.34
C ILE A 401 -20.97 16.96 -14.41
N ASN A 402 -21.38 16.65 -15.63
CA ASN A 402 -21.42 17.61 -16.74
C ASN A 402 -22.45 18.71 -16.44
N ALA A 403 -22.05 19.97 -16.55
CA ALA A 403 -22.87 21.13 -16.21
C ALA A 403 -24.14 21.27 -17.09
N SER A 404 -24.10 20.76 -18.32
CA SER A 404 -25.16 20.97 -19.31
C SER A 404 -26.31 19.97 -19.21
N ASN A 405 -26.03 18.74 -18.78
CA ASN A 405 -26.99 17.63 -18.84
C ASN A 405 -27.01 16.78 -17.55
N GLY A 406 -26.14 17.05 -16.58
CA GLY A 406 -26.05 16.28 -15.33
C GLY A 406 -25.47 14.87 -15.51
N HIS A 407 -24.89 14.56 -16.67
CA HIS A 407 -24.30 13.24 -16.92
C HIS A 407 -23.00 13.06 -16.11
N LEU A 408 -22.85 11.87 -15.53
CA LEU A 408 -21.61 11.37 -14.97
C LEU A 408 -20.57 11.14 -16.09
N GLN A 409 -19.45 11.84 -16.01
CA GLN A 409 -18.29 11.69 -16.87
C GLN A 409 -17.16 11.00 -16.09
N GLU A 410 -16.35 10.21 -16.77
CA GLU A 410 -15.07 9.71 -16.26
C GLU A 410 -13.93 10.25 -17.10
N THR A 411 -12.96 10.88 -16.45
CA THR A 411 -11.67 11.25 -17.03
C THR A 411 -10.61 10.39 -16.36
N TYR A 412 -9.98 9.48 -17.11
CA TYR A 412 -9.07 8.48 -16.57
C TYR A 412 -7.68 8.48 -17.22
N LEU A 413 -6.68 8.12 -16.43
CA LEU A 413 -5.30 7.90 -16.84
C LEU A 413 -5.04 6.39 -16.91
N PRO A 414 -4.79 5.80 -18.10
CA PRO A 414 -4.64 4.34 -18.24
C PRO A 414 -3.37 3.75 -17.63
N ARG A 415 -2.32 4.56 -17.53
CA ARG A 415 -1.02 4.27 -16.92
C ARG A 415 -0.21 5.57 -16.87
N LEU A 416 0.77 5.67 -15.98
CA LEU A 416 1.68 6.82 -16.00
C LEU A 416 2.32 7.04 -17.37
N GLY A 417 2.38 8.32 -17.76
CA GLY A 417 2.90 8.79 -19.04
C GLY A 417 1.98 8.55 -20.25
N ALA A 418 0.79 7.97 -20.06
CA ALA A 418 -0.25 7.99 -21.08
C ALA A 418 -1.01 9.34 -21.10
N ALA A 419 -1.78 9.58 -22.15
CA ALA A 419 -2.72 10.69 -22.18
C ALA A 419 -3.97 10.34 -21.34
N TRP A 420 -4.54 11.35 -20.71
CA TRP A 420 -5.86 11.28 -20.09
C TRP A 420 -6.94 11.10 -21.16
N VAL A 421 -8.00 10.36 -20.82
CA VAL A 421 -9.12 10.06 -21.72
C VAL A 421 -10.43 10.34 -20.99
N THR A 422 -11.39 10.98 -21.65
CA THR A 422 -12.76 11.16 -21.10
C THR A 422 -13.79 10.29 -21.80
N GLN A 423 -14.75 9.76 -21.04
CA GLN A 423 -15.96 9.12 -21.54
C GLN A 423 -17.22 9.54 -20.76
N ASP A 424 -18.36 9.58 -21.45
CA ASP A 424 -19.69 9.82 -20.85
C ASP A 424 -20.31 8.48 -20.43
N ILE A 425 -20.21 8.17 -19.14
CA ILE A 425 -20.72 6.91 -18.60
C ILE A 425 -22.25 6.90 -18.61
N SER A 426 -22.89 8.05 -18.35
CA SER A 426 -24.35 8.13 -18.29
C SER A 426 -24.99 7.85 -19.64
N ALA A 427 -24.41 8.36 -20.72
CA ALA A 427 -24.88 8.09 -22.08
C ALA A 427 -24.79 6.60 -22.43
N GLY A 428 -23.74 5.89 -21.98
CA GLY A 428 -23.56 4.46 -22.26
C GLY A 428 -24.43 3.54 -21.40
N THR A 429 -24.79 3.96 -20.19
CA THR A 429 -25.49 3.12 -19.20
C THR A 429 -26.96 3.46 -18.99
N GLY A 430 -27.38 4.68 -19.38
CA GLY A 430 -28.69 5.21 -19.02
C GLY A 430 -28.78 5.69 -17.56
N THR A 431 -27.64 5.95 -16.91
CA THR A 431 -27.63 6.54 -15.56
C THR A 431 -28.36 7.88 -15.56
N PRO A 432 -29.31 8.12 -14.65
CA PRO A 432 -30.03 9.39 -14.58
C PRO A 432 -29.10 10.58 -14.33
N ALA A 433 -29.52 11.76 -14.78
CA ALA A 433 -28.83 13.01 -14.46
C ALA A 433 -28.65 13.18 -12.94
N ALA A 434 -27.42 13.44 -12.52
CA ALA A 434 -27.04 13.55 -11.12
C ALA A 434 -27.05 14.99 -10.63
N THR A 435 -27.25 15.17 -9.33
CA THR A 435 -27.05 16.43 -8.60
C THR A 435 -26.04 16.23 -7.48
N GLY A 436 -25.30 17.29 -7.13
CA GLY A 436 -24.27 17.23 -6.10
C GLY A 436 -23.00 16.49 -6.54
N ALA A 437 -22.05 16.36 -5.61
CA ALA A 437 -20.82 15.62 -5.85
C ALA A 437 -21.08 14.11 -5.87
N PRO A 438 -20.44 13.34 -6.78
CA PRO A 438 -20.44 11.89 -6.72
C PRO A 438 -19.55 11.37 -5.58
N ALA A 439 -19.72 10.10 -5.23
CA ALA A 439 -18.75 9.34 -4.43
C ALA A 439 -18.29 8.11 -5.23
N ALA A 440 -17.00 7.77 -5.18
CA ALA A 440 -16.42 6.60 -5.81
C ALA A 440 -15.79 5.67 -4.76
N VAL A 441 -15.73 4.39 -5.04
CA VAL A 441 -14.98 3.43 -4.22
C VAL A 441 -14.54 2.26 -5.08
N TYR A 442 -13.33 1.78 -4.84
CA TYR A 442 -12.85 0.52 -5.39
C TYR A 442 -13.01 -0.57 -4.32
N HIS A 443 -13.73 -1.64 -4.64
CA HIS A 443 -14.08 -2.71 -3.71
C HIS A 443 -14.18 -4.05 -4.42
N ASP A 444 -13.55 -5.10 -3.88
CA ASP A 444 -13.63 -6.49 -4.40
C ASP A 444 -13.41 -6.65 -5.93
N GLY A 445 -12.60 -5.79 -6.56
CA GLY A 445 -12.36 -5.80 -8.01
C GLY A 445 -13.32 -4.93 -8.84
N PHE A 446 -14.26 -4.26 -8.18
CA PHE A 446 -15.26 -3.39 -8.79
C PHE A 446 -14.91 -1.92 -8.51
N THR A 447 -15.08 -1.08 -9.52
CA THR A 447 -15.06 0.39 -9.34
C THR A 447 -16.49 0.87 -9.36
N SER A 448 -16.97 1.48 -8.28
CA SER A 448 -18.38 1.89 -8.14
C SER A 448 -18.51 3.36 -7.80
N ILE A 449 -19.42 4.02 -8.51
CA ILE A 449 -19.69 5.45 -8.39
C ILE A 449 -21.14 5.60 -7.96
N PHE A 450 -21.36 6.40 -6.93
CA PHE A 450 -22.64 6.69 -6.33
C PHE A 450 -23.04 8.12 -6.62
N THR A 451 -24.24 8.30 -7.15
CA THR A 451 -24.81 9.61 -7.48
C THR A 451 -26.21 9.73 -6.92
N ILE A 452 -26.64 10.98 -6.66
CA ILE A 452 -28.01 11.29 -6.30
C ILE A 452 -28.75 11.77 -7.55
N ASN A 453 -29.82 11.08 -7.92
CA ASN A 453 -30.65 11.43 -9.07
C ASN A 453 -31.28 12.82 -8.84
N ALA A 454 -31.02 13.75 -9.77
CA ALA A 454 -31.45 15.15 -9.66
C ALA A 454 -32.97 15.33 -9.62
N SER A 455 -33.75 14.40 -10.17
CA SER A 455 -35.21 14.53 -10.28
C SER A 455 -35.97 14.10 -9.03
N ASN A 456 -35.39 13.22 -8.21
CA ASN A 456 -36.14 12.54 -7.15
C ASN A 456 -35.30 12.19 -5.90
N GLY A 457 -34.01 12.54 -5.87
CA GLY A 457 -33.13 12.31 -4.73
C GLY A 457 -32.73 10.83 -4.52
N ARG A 458 -33.01 9.94 -5.47
CA ARG A 458 -32.72 8.50 -5.33
C ARG A 458 -31.24 8.21 -5.52
N LEU A 459 -30.70 7.32 -4.69
CA LEU A 459 -29.32 6.85 -4.77
C LEU A 459 -29.17 5.87 -5.95
N GLN A 460 -28.22 6.17 -6.84
CA GLN A 460 -27.83 5.31 -7.95
C GLN A 460 -26.41 4.78 -7.72
N GLU A 461 -26.14 3.56 -8.19
CA GLU A 461 -24.79 3.02 -8.34
C GLU A 461 -24.50 2.80 -9.82
N THR A 462 -23.36 3.29 -10.29
CA THR A 462 -22.81 3.00 -11.60
C THR A 462 -21.44 2.37 -11.42
N TYR A 463 -21.29 1.10 -11.81
CA TYR A 463 -20.12 0.29 -11.50
C TYR A 463 -19.48 -0.36 -12.73
N LEU A 464 -18.16 -0.56 -12.65
CA LEU A 464 -17.35 -1.28 -13.60
C LEU A 464 -16.95 -2.62 -12.98
N PRO A 465 -17.38 -3.76 -13.55
CA PRO A 465 -17.10 -5.09 -12.96
C PRO A 465 -15.64 -5.53 -12.99
N ARG A 466 -14.87 -5.00 -13.94
CA ARG A 466 -13.43 -5.18 -14.14
C ARG A 466 -12.97 -4.23 -15.24
N VAL A 467 -11.70 -3.86 -15.27
CA VAL A 467 -11.14 -3.08 -16.39
C VAL A 467 -11.42 -3.77 -17.74
N GLY A 468 -11.86 -2.96 -18.70
CA GLY A 468 -12.25 -3.41 -20.05
C GLY A 468 -13.66 -3.99 -20.17
N ALA A 469 -14.42 -4.11 -19.08
CA ALA A 469 -15.85 -4.39 -19.14
C ALA A 469 -16.66 -3.12 -19.48
N ALA A 470 -17.94 -3.29 -19.78
CA ALA A 470 -18.88 -2.17 -19.86
C ALA A 470 -19.31 -1.73 -18.45
N TRP A 471 -19.53 -0.43 -18.29
CA TRP A 471 -20.19 0.12 -17.12
C TRP A 471 -21.63 -0.39 -17.00
N VAL A 472 -22.10 -0.55 -15.78
CA VAL A 472 -23.46 -0.99 -15.44
C VAL A 472 -24.05 -0.01 -14.44
N THR A 473 -25.36 0.26 -14.49
CA THR A 473 -26.03 1.15 -13.55
C THR A 473 -27.24 0.49 -12.89
N GLN A 474 -27.53 0.85 -11.63
CA GLN A 474 -28.68 0.37 -10.88
C GLN A 474 -29.18 1.40 -9.85
N ASP A 475 -30.50 1.38 -9.60
CA ASP A 475 -31.17 2.25 -8.63
C ASP A 475 -31.19 1.58 -7.25
N LEU A 476 -30.26 1.96 -6.38
CA LEU A 476 -30.15 1.38 -5.03
C LEU A 476 -31.35 1.73 -4.16
N SER A 477 -31.93 2.93 -4.32
CA SER A 477 -33.17 3.29 -3.62
C SER A 477 -34.32 2.32 -3.93
N SER A 478 -34.39 1.77 -5.15
CA SER A 478 -35.43 0.81 -5.55
C SER A 478 -35.21 -0.56 -4.92
N GLY A 479 -33.96 -1.01 -4.90
CA GLY A 479 -33.60 -2.36 -4.46
C GLY A 479 -33.48 -2.48 -2.94
N ALA A 480 -32.83 -1.52 -2.30
CA ALA A 480 -32.51 -1.53 -0.87
C ALA A 480 -33.53 -0.77 0.00
N GLY A 481 -34.39 0.04 -0.62
CA GLY A 481 -35.30 0.93 0.11
C GLY A 481 -34.62 2.19 0.65
N THR A 482 -33.51 2.63 0.07
CA THR A 482 -32.81 3.86 0.47
C THR A 482 -33.73 5.08 0.31
N PRO A 483 -33.99 5.85 1.37
CA PRO A 483 -34.76 7.10 1.28
C PRO A 483 -34.14 8.10 0.31
N ALA A 484 -34.94 9.04 -0.18
CA ALA A 484 -34.42 10.15 -0.96
C ALA A 484 -33.39 10.94 -0.14
N ALA A 485 -32.26 11.25 -0.75
CA ALA A 485 -31.11 11.87 -0.12
C ALA A 485 -30.94 13.34 -0.55
N THR A 486 -30.32 14.13 0.33
CA THR A 486 -29.85 15.49 0.05
C THR A 486 -28.34 15.57 0.20
N GLY A 487 -27.69 16.35 -0.66
CA GLY A 487 -26.24 16.52 -0.65
C GLY A 487 -25.50 15.35 -1.30
N ALA A 488 -24.17 15.34 -1.17
CA ALA A 488 -23.33 14.28 -1.72
C ALA A 488 -23.35 13.04 -0.82
N PRO A 489 -23.29 11.82 -1.39
CA PRO A 489 -23.04 10.62 -0.62
C PRO A 489 -21.57 10.54 -0.17
N ALA A 490 -21.29 9.67 0.80
CA ALA A 490 -19.94 9.20 1.10
C ALA A 490 -19.89 7.68 0.94
N ALA A 491 -18.79 7.14 0.41
CA ALA A 491 -18.62 5.70 0.23
C ALA A 491 -17.32 5.23 0.89
N VAL A 492 -17.35 4.04 1.49
CA VAL A 492 -16.18 3.40 2.11
C VAL A 492 -16.28 1.89 1.97
N TYR A 493 -15.15 1.24 1.71
CA TYR A 493 -15.01 -0.21 1.79
C TYR A 493 -14.32 -0.56 3.11
N HIS A 494 -14.94 -1.43 3.90
CA HIS A 494 -14.49 -1.79 5.26
C HIS A 494 -14.89 -3.22 5.59
N ASP A 495 -13.98 -4.01 6.15
CA ASP A 495 -14.24 -5.38 6.62
C ASP A 495 -14.99 -6.31 5.62
N GLY A 496 -14.81 -6.10 4.31
CA GLY A 496 -15.51 -6.85 3.25
C GLY A 496 -16.89 -6.32 2.88
N PHE A 497 -17.30 -5.18 3.46
CA PHE A 497 -18.54 -4.47 3.18
C PHE A 497 -18.26 -3.21 2.37
N THR A 498 -19.15 -2.93 1.43
CA THR A 498 -19.20 -1.64 0.75
C THR A 498 -20.36 -0.86 1.32
N SER A 499 -20.09 0.27 1.98
CA SER A 499 -21.12 1.09 2.62
C SER A 499 -21.16 2.49 2.04
N ILE A 500 -22.38 2.97 1.82
CA ILE A 500 -22.70 4.28 1.28
C ILE A 500 -23.57 5.02 2.29
N PHE A 501 -23.11 6.20 2.66
CA PHE A 501 -23.75 7.06 3.63
C PHE A 501 -24.42 8.24 2.95
N THR A 502 -25.69 8.45 3.27
CA THR A 502 -26.50 9.55 2.72
C THR A 502 -27.28 10.26 3.82
N ILE A 503 -27.55 11.55 3.65
CA ILE A 503 -28.46 12.30 4.54
C ILE A 503 -29.86 12.21 3.98
N ASN A 504 -30.79 11.63 4.74
CA ASN A 504 -32.20 11.52 4.37
C ASN A 504 -32.84 12.91 4.26
N ALA A 505 -33.39 13.21 3.09
CA ALA A 505 -33.96 14.50 2.73
C ALA A 505 -35.12 14.94 3.65
N SER A 506 -35.85 13.99 4.23
CA SER A 506 -37.07 14.26 5.00
C SER A 506 -36.80 14.64 6.46
N ASN A 507 -35.70 14.15 7.03
CA ASN A 507 -35.46 14.23 8.48
C ASN A 507 -34.00 14.52 8.86
N GLY A 508 -33.09 14.63 7.88
CA GLY A 508 -31.67 14.90 8.08
C GLY A 508 -30.90 13.74 8.72
N ARG A 509 -31.45 12.52 8.76
CA ARG A 509 -30.80 11.36 9.38
C ARG A 509 -29.79 10.71 8.46
N LEU A 510 -28.67 10.27 9.01
CA LEU A 510 -27.66 9.49 8.33
C LEU A 510 -28.19 8.08 8.08
N GLN A 511 -28.25 7.69 6.81
CA GLN A 511 -28.59 6.34 6.36
C GLN A 511 -27.32 5.65 5.87
N GLU A 512 -27.18 4.37 6.16
CA GLU A 512 -26.21 3.48 5.53
C GLU A 512 -26.93 2.57 4.54
N THR A 513 -26.49 2.56 3.28
CA THR A 513 -26.84 1.54 2.29
C THR A 513 -25.61 0.69 2.02
N TYR A 514 -25.68 -0.61 2.31
CA TYR A 514 -24.49 -1.48 2.31
C TYR A 514 -24.68 -2.77 1.51
N LEU A 515 -23.56 -3.27 1.02
CA LEU A 515 -23.41 -4.57 0.36
C LEU A 515 -22.45 -5.42 1.19
N SER A 516 -22.91 -6.58 1.66
CA SER A 516 -22.11 -7.43 2.57
C SER A 516 -21.06 -8.31 1.87
N LYS A 517 -21.23 -8.50 0.56
CA LYS A 517 -20.32 -9.20 -0.36
C LYS A 517 -20.85 -9.05 -1.78
N ILE A 518 -19.99 -9.18 -2.77
CA ILE A 518 -20.40 -9.24 -4.17
C ILE A 518 -21.46 -10.34 -4.39
N GLY A 519 -22.54 -9.97 -5.09
CA GLY A 519 -23.68 -10.84 -5.38
C GLY A 519 -24.74 -10.93 -4.27
N ALA A 520 -24.52 -10.30 -3.11
CA ALA A 520 -25.58 -10.11 -2.12
C ALA A 520 -26.58 -9.02 -2.56
N ALA A 521 -27.75 -8.99 -1.92
CA ALA A 521 -28.67 -7.87 -2.05
C ALA A 521 -28.16 -6.68 -1.23
N TRP A 522 -28.36 -5.47 -1.76
CA TRP A 522 -28.16 -4.24 -1.01
C TRP A 522 -29.21 -4.10 0.09
N ALA A 523 -28.81 -3.53 1.23
CA ALA A 523 -29.69 -3.25 2.36
C ALA A 523 -29.48 -1.82 2.87
N THR A 524 -30.52 -1.21 3.44
CA THR A 524 -30.44 0.12 4.06
C THR A 524 -30.87 0.12 5.52
N GLN A 525 -30.19 0.92 6.34
CA GLN A 525 -30.55 1.18 7.74
C GLN A 525 -30.29 2.64 8.15
N ASP A 526 -31.07 3.15 9.12
CA ASP A 526 -30.80 4.44 9.79
C ASP A 526 -29.77 4.23 10.90
N VAL A 527 -28.54 4.68 10.65
CA VAL A 527 -27.41 4.50 11.58
C VAL A 527 -27.33 5.61 12.64
N SER A 528 -28.13 6.66 12.48
CA SER A 528 -28.20 7.80 13.40
C SER A 528 -29.55 7.88 14.12
N ALA A 529 -30.27 6.77 14.21
CA ALA A 529 -31.59 6.72 14.82
C ALA A 529 -31.55 7.30 16.24
N GLY A 530 -32.37 8.33 16.51
CA GLY A 530 -32.39 9.02 17.80
C GLY A 530 -31.30 10.10 18.03
N GLY A 531 -30.27 10.19 17.19
CA GLY A 531 -29.26 11.28 17.18
C GLY A 531 -29.77 12.66 16.71
N PRO A 532 -28.90 13.62 16.37
CA PRO A 532 -29.32 14.88 15.73
C PRO A 532 -29.48 14.75 14.20
N ALA A 533 -30.23 15.67 13.59
CA ALA A 533 -30.22 15.85 12.15
C ALA A 533 -28.90 16.46 11.69
N ALA A 534 -28.36 15.99 10.56
CA ALA A 534 -27.13 16.46 9.95
C ALA A 534 -27.41 17.47 8.81
N THR A 535 -26.42 18.33 8.55
CA THR A 535 -26.37 19.24 7.40
C THR A 535 -25.08 19.04 6.62
N GLY A 536 -25.10 19.34 5.32
CA GLY A 536 -23.98 19.08 4.41
C GLY A 536 -23.80 17.60 4.07
N ALA A 537 -22.73 17.29 3.34
CA ALA A 537 -22.36 15.92 3.02
C ALA A 537 -21.64 15.24 4.21
N PRO A 538 -21.88 13.94 4.45
CA PRO A 538 -21.09 13.15 5.40
C PRO A 538 -19.69 12.89 4.85
N VAL A 539 -18.76 12.50 5.72
CA VAL A 539 -17.48 11.89 5.33
C VAL A 539 -17.30 10.61 6.14
N ALA A 540 -16.94 9.52 5.47
CA ALA A 540 -16.70 8.23 6.12
C ALA A 540 -15.22 7.90 6.11
N VAL A 541 -14.71 7.20 7.12
CA VAL A 541 -13.34 6.67 7.17
C VAL A 541 -13.34 5.32 7.88
N TYR A 542 -12.53 4.39 7.36
CA TYR A 542 -12.22 3.15 8.05
C TYR A 542 -10.82 3.26 8.67
N HIS A 543 -10.73 3.05 9.98
CA HIS A 543 -9.52 3.25 10.78
C HIS A 543 -9.49 2.28 11.96
N ASP A 544 -8.36 1.62 12.21
CA ASP A 544 -8.17 0.71 13.36
C ASP A 544 -9.28 -0.36 13.57
N GLY A 545 -9.96 -0.79 12.49
CA GLY A 545 -11.08 -1.73 12.58
C GLY A 545 -12.44 -1.10 12.91
N PHE A 546 -12.51 0.23 12.96
CA PHE A 546 -13.71 1.03 13.12
C PHE A 546 -14.10 1.68 11.79
N THR A 547 -15.40 1.76 11.56
CA THR A 547 -15.96 2.60 10.48
C THR A 547 -16.61 3.81 11.13
N SER A 548 -16.07 5.00 10.89
CA SER A 548 -16.60 6.26 11.42
C SER A 548 -17.15 7.13 10.31
N VAL A 549 -18.28 7.77 10.59
CA VAL A 549 -18.92 8.74 9.71
C VAL A 549 -19.08 10.05 10.44
N PHE A 550 -18.46 11.11 9.92
CA PHE A 550 -18.51 12.43 10.50
C PHE A 550 -19.54 13.30 9.80
N THR A 551 -20.34 14.00 10.60
CA THR A 551 -21.40 14.90 10.13
C THR A 551 -21.43 16.17 10.98
N ILE A 552 -22.02 17.23 10.44
CA ILE A 552 -22.27 18.48 11.17
C ILE A 552 -23.73 18.51 11.62
N ASN A 553 -23.96 18.71 12.91
CA ASN A 553 -25.30 18.85 13.47
C ASN A 553 -25.98 20.11 12.92
N ALA A 554 -27.13 19.95 12.26
CA ALA A 554 -27.85 21.02 11.58
C ALA A 554 -28.32 22.14 12.51
N SER A 555 -28.54 21.84 13.79
CA SER A 555 -29.09 22.81 14.76
C SER A 555 -28.05 23.74 15.38
N ASN A 556 -26.79 23.32 15.46
CA ASN A 556 -25.78 24.02 16.25
C ASN A 556 -24.35 23.97 15.67
N GLY A 557 -24.15 23.33 14.51
CA GLY A 557 -22.86 23.26 13.83
C GLY A 557 -21.84 22.34 14.50
N ARG A 558 -22.22 21.53 15.49
CA ARG A 558 -21.30 20.66 16.23
C ARG A 558 -20.91 19.43 15.41
N LEU A 559 -19.63 19.06 15.47
CA LEU A 559 -19.11 17.86 14.84
C LEU A 559 -19.61 16.61 15.56
N GLN A 560 -20.20 15.68 14.81
CA GLN A 560 -20.68 14.40 15.30
C GLN A 560 -19.88 13.27 14.65
N GLU A 561 -19.64 12.20 15.40
CA GLU A 561 -19.14 10.93 14.88
C GLU A 561 -20.22 9.86 15.07
N THR A 562 -20.59 9.17 14.00
CA THR A 562 -21.38 7.94 14.07
C THR A 562 -20.48 6.78 13.65
N TYR A 563 -20.18 5.87 14.57
CA TYR A 563 -19.18 4.82 14.36
C TYR A 563 -19.72 3.41 14.59
N LEU A 564 -19.09 2.45 13.91
CA LEU A 564 -19.27 1.01 14.05
C LEU A 564 -17.95 0.40 14.49
N SER A 565 -17.94 -0.28 15.64
CA SER A 565 -16.71 -0.85 16.24
C SER A 565 -16.26 -2.18 15.64
N LYS A 566 -17.18 -2.89 14.99
CA LYS A 566 -16.98 -4.11 14.23
C LYS A 566 -18.28 -4.48 13.53
N ILE A 567 -18.20 -5.28 12.47
CA ILE A 567 -19.38 -5.85 11.82
C ILE A 567 -20.26 -6.59 12.84
N GLY A 568 -21.56 -6.31 12.81
CA GLY A 568 -22.57 -6.87 13.72
C GLY A 568 -22.71 -6.15 15.06
N ALA A 569 -21.88 -5.14 15.36
CA ALA A 569 -22.13 -4.22 16.47
C ALA A 569 -23.24 -3.22 16.13
N ALA A 570 -23.78 -2.55 17.15
CA ALA A 570 -24.67 -1.41 16.94
C ALA A 570 -23.85 -0.16 16.56
N TRP A 571 -24.44 0.68 15.71
CA TRP A 571 -23.93 2.02 15.44
C TRP A 571 -24.09 2.90 16.67
N VAL A 572 -23.08 3.74 16.92
CA VAL A 572 -23.06 4.68 18.06
C VAL A 572 -22.79 6.08 17.54
N THR A 573 -23.65 7.04 17.90
CA THR A 573 -23.44 8.47 17.61
C THR A 573 -22.96 9.22 18.84
N GLN A 574 -21.91 10.03 18.70
CA GLN A 574 -21.37 10.90 19.74
C GLN A 574 -21.06 12.31 19.24
N ASP A 575 -21.16 13.29 20.15
CA ASP A 575 -20.85 14.70 19.90
C ASP A 575 -19.36 14.97 20.20
N LEU A 576 -18.54 15.03 19.15
CA LEU A 576 -17.11 15.26 19.30
C LEU A 576 -16.79 16.67 19.80
N SER A 577 -17.57 17.66 19.39
CA SER A 577 -17.44 19.03 19.90
C SER A 577 -17.58 19.11 21.42
N ALA A 578 -18.35 18.21 22.05
CA ALA A 578 -18.55 18.18 23.50
C ALA A 578 -17.30 17.72 24.25
N GLY A 579 -16.67 16.67 23.74
CA GLY A 579 -15.50 16.07 24.37
C GLY A 579 -14.21 16.82 24.05
N ALA A 580 -14.04 17.23 22.79
CA ALA A 580 -12.80 17.83 22.29
C ALA A 580 -12.78 19.37 22.33
N GLY A 581 -13.94 20.01 22.54
CA GLY A 581 -14.07 21.46 22.46
C GLY A 581 -14.03 22.00 21.02
N THR A 582 -14.34 21.18 20.01
CA THR A 582 -14.34 21.60 18.61
C THR A 582 -15.36 22.72 18.38
N PRO A 583 -14.93 23.88 17.83
CA PRO A 583 -15.84 24.97 17.48
C PRO A 583 -16.96 24.53 16.52
N ALA A 584 -18.04 25.30 16.46
CA ALA A 584 -19.07 25.09 15.46
C ALA A 584 -18.46 25.18 14.05
N ALA A 585 -18.69 24.15 13.25
CA ALA A 585 -18.17 24.02 11.90
C ALA A 585 -19.20 24.45 10.87
N ALA A 586 -18.72 24.92 9.72
CA ALA A 586 -19.52 25.17 8.54
C ALA A 586 -19.12 24.18 7.43
N GLY A 587 -20.10 23.77 6.62
CA GLY A 587 -19.90 22.95 5.43
C GLY A 587 -19.57 21.49 5.73
N THR A 588 -18.76 20.88 4.87
CA THR A 588 -18.50 19.42 4.89
C THR A 588 -17.14 19.15 5.51
N PRO A 589 -17.05 18.29 6.54
CA PRO A 589 -15.79 17.88 7.14
C PRO A 589 -14.96 17.03 6.17
N ALA A 590 -13.66 16.95 6.43
CA ALA A 590 -12.76 15.98 5.80
C ALA A 590 -12.17 15.06 6.86
N ALA A 591 -11.80 13.84 6.49
CA ALA A 591 -11.18 12.91 7.42
C ALA A 591 -10.05 12.12 6.75
N VAL A 592 -9.03 11.76 7.53
CA VAL A 592 -7.92 10.91 7.10
C VAL A 592 -7.41 10.09 8.28
N TYR A 593 -7.04 8.85 8.01
CA TYR A 593 -6.31 7.99 8.95
C TYR A 593 -4.83 7.94 8.55
N HIS A 594 -3.94 8.19 9.50
CA HIS A 594 -2.49 8.31 9.28
C HIS A 594 -1.72 7.93 10.54
N ASP A 595 -0.66 7.13 10.43
CA ASP A 595 0.26 6.81 11.56
C ASP A 595 -0.43 6.38 12.88
N GLY A 596 -1.60 5.75 12.82
CA GLY A 596 -2.40 5.36 14.01
C GLY A 596 -3.31 6.47 14.57
N TYR A 597 -3.35 7.62 13.91
CA TYR A 597 -4.20 8.76 14.20
C TYR A 597 -5.37 8.84 13.22
N THR A 598 -6.53 9.22 13.73
CA THR A 598 -7.68 9.62 12.91
C THR A 598 -7.85 11.12 13.05
N SER A 599 -7.66 11.87 11.97
CA SER A 599 -7.82 13.32 11.94
C SER A 599 -9.07 13.70 11.16
N VAL A 600 -9.87 14.60 11.74
CA VAL A 600 -11.06 15.19 11.13
C VAL A 600 -10.86 16.69 11.03
N PHE A 601 -10.93 17.20 9.81
CA PHE A 601 -10.75 18.62 9.53
C PHE A 601 -12.08 19.31 9.35
N THR A 602 -12.23 20.47 9.96
CA THR A 602 -13.43 21.32 9.86
C THR A 602 -13.06 22.78 9.66
N ILE A 603 -13.95 23.54 9.02
CA ILE A 603 -13.81 25.00 8.92
C ILE A 603 -14.67 25.63 10.00
N ASN A 604 -14.05 26.38 10.90
CA ASN A 604 -14.76 27.10 11.96
C ASN A 604 -15.75 28.10 11.34
N ALA A 605 -17.02 28.00 11.74
CA ALA A 605 -18.10 28.78 11.16
C ALA A 605 -17.93 30.29 11.33
N SER A 606 -17.27 30.72 12.41
CA SER A 606 -17.12 32.12 12.81
C SER A 606 -15.94 32.83 12.13
N ASN A 607 -14.75 32.24 12.19
CA ASN A 607 -13.50 32.87 11.71
C ASN A 607 -12.94 32.21 10.43
N LYS A 608 -13.56 31.12 9.95
CA LYS A 608 -13.14 30.37 8.75
C LYS A 608 -11.77 29.71 8.84
N HIS A 609 -11.21 29.58 10.04
CA HIS A 609 -9.95 28.87 10.26
C HIS A 609 -10.15 27.37 10.12
N LEU A 610 -9.14 26.69 9.55
CA LEU A 610 -9.05 25.24 9.52
C LEU A 610 -8.76 24.71 10.94
N GLN A 611 -9.56 23.75 11.37
CA GLN A 611 -9.40 23.05 12.65
C GLN A 611 -9.11 21.58 12.37
N GLU A 612 -8.25 20.97 13.18
CA GLU A 612 -8.07 19.51 13.23
C GLU A 612 -8.62 19.00 14.57
N THR A 613 -9.56 18.05 14.51
CA THR A 613 -10.00 17.23 15.65
C THR A 613 -9.45 15.82 15.44
N PHE A 614 -8.52 15.37 16.28
CA PHE A 614 -7.83 14.10 16.08
C PHE A 614 -7.95 13.14 17.27
N LEU A 615 -7.84 11.85 16.97
CA LEU A 615 -7.78 10.74 17.91
C LEU A 615 -6.44 10.03 17.74
N SER A 616 -5.64 9.92 18.80
CA SER A 616 -4.27 9.35 18.73
C SER A 616 -4.19 7.82 18.81
N LYS A 617 -5.28 7.19 19.25
CA LYS A 617 -5.52 5.74 19.26
C LYS A 617 -6.94 5.49 19.73
N ILE A 618 -7.48 4.32 19.41
CA ILE A 618 -8.76 3.88 19.96
C ILE A 618 -8.77 3.93 21.50
N GLY A 619 -9.82 4.54 22.05
CA GLY A 619 -10.02 4.73 23.49
C GLY A 619 -9.31 5.96 24.08
N ALA A 620 -8.52 6.70 23.30
CA ALA A 620 -8.05 8.02 23.70
C ALA A 620 -9.18 9.07 23.67
N ALA A 621 -8.96 10.22 24.29
CA ALA A 621 -9.83 11.37 24.12
C ALA A 621 -9.54 12.05 22.77
N TRP A 622 -10.58 12.55 22.12
CA TRP A 622 -10.46 13.43 20.97
C TRP A 622 -9.88 14.78 21.40
N VAL A 623 -8.99 15.34 20.59
CA VAL A 623 -8.32 16.62 20.84
C VAL A 623 -8.50 17.53 19.64
N THR A 624 -8.79 18.80 19.87
CA THR A 624 -8.93 19.80 18.81
C THR A 624 -7.83 20.85 18.86
N GLN A 625 -7.31 21.21 17.69
CA GLN A 625 -6.37 22.31 17.51
C GLN A 625 -6.74 23.19 16.30
N ASP A 626 -6.42 24.48 16.42
CA ASP A 626 -6.58 25.48 15.35
C ASP A 626 -5.30 25.51 14.51
N LEU A 627 -5.42 25.25 13.20
CA LEU A 627 -4.29 25.17 12.28
C LEU A 627 -3.90 26.54 11.69
N SER A 628 -4.53 27.64 12.07
CA SER A 628 -4.13 29.00 11.64
C SER A 628 -2.69 29.36 12.04
N GLY A 629 -2.14 28.73 13.08
CA GLY A 629 -0.72 28.85 13.44
C GLY A 629 0.25 28.34 12.36
N ALA A 630 -0.21 27.49 11.44
CA ALA A 630 0.54 27.05 10.27
C ALA A 630 0.62 28.11 9.15
N GLY A 631 -0.10 29.23 9.29
CA GLY A 631 -0.24 30.24 8.24
C GLY A 631 -1.35 29.94 7.23
N THR A 632 -2.19 28.94 7.48
CA THR A 632 -3.31 28.61 6.59
C THR A 632 -4.35 29.74 6.56
N PRO A 633 -4.67 30.30 5.38
CA PRO A 633 -5.63 31.38 5.28
C PRO A 633 -7.08 30.91 5.53
N PRO A 634 -8.01 31.85 5.76
CA PRO A 634 -9.44 31.55 5.82
C PRO A 634 -9.94 30.72 4.64
N ALA A 635 -10.53 29.57 4.93
CA ALA A 635 -10.97 28.61 3.91
C ALA A 635 -12.49 28.67 3.67
N THR A 636 -12.91 28.20 2.50
CA THR A 636 -14.33 28.02 2.18
C THR A 636 -14.92 26.80 2.89
N PRO A 637 -16.13 26.92 3.50
CA PRO A 637 -16.79 25.84 4.24
C PRO A 637 -17.03 24.56 3.45
#